data_AF-A0A971R2W8-F1
#
_entry.id   AF-A0A971R2W8-F1
#
_cell.length_a   1.000
_cell.length_b   1.000
_cell.length_c   1.000
_cell.angle_alpha   90.00
_cell.angle_beta   90.00
_cell.angle_gamma   90.00
#
_symmetry.space_group_name_H-M   'P 1'
#
loop_
_entity.id
_entity.type
_entity.pdbx_description
1 polymer ?
#
loop_
_entity_poly.entity_id
_entity_poly.type
_entity_poly.pdbx_seq_one_letter_code
_entity_poly.pdbx_strand_id
1 'polypeptide(L)'
;MAVERRIYWLRHLVLIAVVVIVLFPMVWLVSTSIRRDQAAFSSNLFSSRVTLQHYRNLLLPERSVGRLILDLQSATYATGDYRGKSQEELKKNVESYLAKFDSLMEESQRMVSNIESGMAEIEKDVVSKEKQILLEMNEIRIKDKELFENRLKQIGTFEEPQMAYAVGRILETTVPSLEGVYPFYTDLLGERAAPITEAMEGYRQMYESTLKYRDETLKALVGLEFENREEVITSLNSIDKYISLSSVDYSEWRRVEWLRVINRYLREVESSLPEMEASVLNQARTNLYESFRAAGDSWEAVLTSNGEVSQELSSLAGEAFGSGYYKYIEASEVLSGMENSIAELKKTLAVSESAVLELEDSFEIAIPTVISETRKLSALIPPFELVASKGIESSDPVSGAKLTGSLDGVLSARETINLVNGQLAGMKNVEELSSELSDLSSKLSWFVDNREVLMKASGNSEISKGADVINIALSNLSRVLPVLQTSVSEYLEVSKSAEESKSRLQTLEGEKEKLLDTISNHEEEARKAEESYVHALEAINIRSAMLYTDREILSIEEARNYVLNLTNVLNSYFNIKAPVRYRTLVWYDDFAKADTEARDGTVLLKELISSMRVMKDDLASKIENYIELRFLGTSITLDDFGKMQETYNSLFQQVNAKYQRASRLISDLIEKPTSYSESYAAELREADKALFRANQIWVQKESTYFYFVRWLLNSVIVALAVALISVTVAALAAYPFSRMRFPGRKQGLLALLLVQMFPSIMFMVALYALLQFLGSVVPFLGLNTLGGLIFVYSGGIAFNIWLIKGYYDTISNSLEEAAMIDGATKFQAFTKVILPLARPILAVVAILTFMNIFNEYLIARIILQDMNKWTYAVGLWQFSGRFETSWGPFTAAALIGAVPMVIFFLVLQDYIVGGLTQGGVKE
;
A
#
# COMPACT_ATOMS: atom_id res chain seq x y z
N MET A 1 -53.36 16.49 10.00
CA MET A 1 -53.45 15.01 9.90
C MET A 1 -52.50 14.34 8.91
N ALA A 2 -52.56 14.54 7.58
CA ALA A 2 -51.65 13.83 6.66
C ALA A 2 -50.18 14.30 6.73
N VAL A 3 -49.94 15.60 6.97
CA VAL A 3 -48.60 16.19 7.14
C VAL A 3 -47.96 15.77 8.46
N GLU A 4 -48.75 15.67 9.54
CA GLU A 4 -48.25 15.20 10.84
C GLU A 4 -47.81 13.73 10.79
N ARG A 5 -48.55 12.84 10.11
CA ARG A 5 -48.14 11.44 9.92
C ARG A 5 -46.80 11.29 9.18
N ARG A 6 -46.53 12.15 8.18
CA ARG A 6 -45.23 12.17 7.48
C ARG A 6 -44.07 12.58 8.40
N ILE A 7 -44.29 13.57 9.27
CA ILE A 7 -43.27 14.03 10.23
C ILE A 7 -42.97 12.95 11.28
N TYR A 8 -43.98 12.21 11.75
CA TYR A 8 -43.75 11.08 12.66
C TYR A 8 -42.94 9.98 12.00
N TRP A 9 -43.26 9.57 10.76
CA TRP A 9 -42.48 8.54 10.07
C TRP A 9 -41.02 8.97 9.86
N LEU A 10 -40.78 10.23 9.49
CA LEU A 10 -39.42 10.78 9.35
C LEU A 10 -38.66 10.77 10.69
N ARG A 11 -39.32 11.15 11.79
CA ARG A 11 -38.73 11.10 13.14
C ARG A 11 -38.38 9.68 13.56
N HIS A 12 -39.25 8.70 13.30
CA HIS A 12 -38.97 7.29 13.60
C HIS A 12 -37.82 6.77 12.74
N LEU A 13 -37.76 7.14 11.46
CA LEU A 13 -36.66 6.76 10.57
C LEU A 13 -35.32 7.36 11.06
N VAL A 14 -35.31 8.64 11.46
CA VAL A 14 -34.14 9.28 12.08
C VAL A 14 -33.76 8.60 13.39
N LEU A 15 -34.73 8.28 14.26
CA LEU A 15 -34.47 7.57 15.51
C LEU A 15 -33.90 6.16 15.26
N ILE A 16 -34.43 5.42 14.28
CA ILE A 16 -33.89 4.12 13.88
C ILE A 16 -32.46 4.28 13.37
N ALA A 17 -32.18 5.26 12.51
CA ALA A 17 -30.84 5.53 12.02
C ALA A 17 -29.87 5.88 13.17
N VAL A 18 -30.30 6.72 14.11
CA VAL A 18 -29.51 7.06 15.30
C VAL A 18 -29.26 5.83 16.17
N VAL A 19 -30.27 4.98 16.39
CA VAL A 19 -30.12 3.72 17.14
C VAL A 19 -29.10 2.81 16.46
N VAL A 20 -29.15 2.66 15.14
CA VAL A 20 -28.17 1.87 14.38
C VAL A 20 -26.77 2.46 14.53
N ILE A 21 -26.60 3.77 14.37
CA ILE A 21 -25.30 4.46 14.50
C ILE A 21 -24.72 4.31 15.92
N VAL A 22 -25.58 4.39 16.95
CA VAL A 22 -25.17 4.30 18.36
C VAL A 22 -24.87 2.85 18.76
N LEU A 23 -25.66 1.88 18.29
CA LEU A 23 -25.48 0.46 18.64
C LEU A 23 -24.41 -0.23 17.79
N PHE A 24 -24.15 0.22 16.57
CA PHE A 24 -23.19 -0.43 15.68
C PHE A 24 -21.79 -0.59 16.31
N PRO A 25 -21.18 0.43 16.94
CA PRO A 25 -19.91 0.27 17.65
C PRO A 25 -19.96 -0.79 18.73
N MET A 26 -21.07 -0.88 19.49
CA MET A 26 -21.23 -1.89 20.53
C MET A 26 -21.34 -3.31 19.94
N VAL A 27 -22.14 -3.48 18.88
CA VAL A 27 -22.27 -4.77 18.18
C VAL A 27 -20.93 -5.19 17.59
N TRP A 28 -20.22 -4.26 16.95
CA TRP A 28 -18.90 -4.49 16.38
C TRP A 28 -17.88 -4.88 17.46
N LEU A 29 -17.89 -4.19 18.61
CA LEU A 29 -16.96 -4.42 19.71
C LEU A 29 -17.21 -5.79 20.36
N VAL A 30 -18.47 -6.15 20.60
CA VAL A 30 -18.86 -7.49 21.09
C VAL A 30 -18.47 -8.57 20.09
N SER A 31 -18.79 -8.40 18.80
CA SER A 31 -18.46 -9.37 17.76
C SER A 31 -16.94 -9.59 17.63
N THR A 32 -16.16 -8.51 17.58
CA THR A 32 -14.70 -8.57 17.48
C THR A 32 -14.06 -9.20 18.72
N SER A 33 -14.62 -8.99 19.92
CA SER A 33 -14.09 -9.56 21.15
C SER A 33 -14.20 -11.08 21.26
N ILE A 34 -15.14 -11.69 20.51
CA ILE A 34 -15.38 -13.14 20.50
C ILE A 34 -14.84 -13.80 19.23
N ARG A 35 -14.16 -13.06 18.35
CA ARG A 35 -13.59 -13.57 17.10
C ARG A 35 -12.20 -14.18 17.30
N ARG A 36 -11.87 -15.22 16.53
CA ARG A 36 -10.54 -15.84 16.54
C ARG A 36 -9.46 -15.03 15.81
N ASP A 37 -9.84 -14.18 14.85
CA ASP A 37 -8.92 -13.33 14.10
C ASP A 37 -8.61 -12.01 14.84
N GLN A 38 -7.56 -11.31 14.40
CA GLN A 38 -7.13 -10.03 14.99
C GLN A 38 -7.48 -8.81 14.12
N ALA A 39 -8.18 -9.01 13.00
CA ALA A 39 -8.53 -7.96 12.06
C ALA A 39 -9.64 -7.05 12.60
N ALA A 40 -9.56 -5.74 12.28
CA ALA A 40 -10.57 -4.76 12.65
C ALA A 40 -11.94 -5.08 12.03
N PHE A 41 -11.95 -5.55 10.79
CA PHE A 41 -13.16 -5.85 10.02
C PHE A 41 -13.05 -7.23 9.38
N SER A 42 -14.16 -7.96 9.33
CA SER A 42 -14.33 -9.20 8.58
C SER A 42 -15.36 -9.01 7.48
N SER A 43 -15.37 -9.93 6.52
CA SER A 43 -16.41 -10.05 5.49
C SER A 43 -17.82 -10.18 6.07
N ASN A 44 -17.95 -10.83 7.24
CA ASN A 44 -19.21 -11.00 7.97
C ASN A 44 -19.20 -10.22 9.29
N LEU A 45 -20.31 -9.56 9.64
CA LEU A 45 -20.45 -8.82 10.91
C LEU A 45 -20.37 -9.75 12.13
N PHE A 46 -20.91 -10.96 12.03
CA PHE A 46 -20.78 -12.02 13.03
C PHE A 46 -19.93 -13.14 12.46
N SER A 47 -18.89 -13.53 13.19
CA SER A 47 -18.01 -14.61 12.75
C SER A 47 -18.60 -15.98 13.11
N SER A 48 -18.45 -16.94 12.19
CA SER A 48 -18.66 -18.37 12.46
C SER A 48 -17.65 -18.92 13.48
N ARG A 49 -16.51 -18.24 13.67
CA ARG A 49 -15.39 -18.63 14.54
C ARG A 49 -15.44 -17.93 15.89
N VAL A 50 -16.42 -18.29 16.70
CA VAL A 50 -16.56 -17.76 18.08
C VAL A 50 -15.51 -18.40 19.01
N THR A 51 -14.95 -17.58 19.91
CA THR A 51 -14.00 -17.97 20.96
C THR A 51 -14.11 -17.04 22.17
N LEU A 52 -13.86 -17.56 23.37
CA LEU A 52 -13.70 -16.75 24.59
C LEU A 52 -12.22 -16.62 24.99
N GLN A 53 -11.30 -16.97 24.08
CA GLN A 53 -9.88 -17.02 24.39
C GLN A 53 -9.29 -15.66 24.75
N HIS A 54 -9.74 -14.57 24.15
CA HIS A 54 -9.28 -13.22 24.49
C HIS A 54 -9.61 -12.88 25.95
N TYR A 55 -10.83 -13.17 26.40
CA TYR A 55 -11.25 -13.01 27.79
C TYR A 55 -10.44 -13.91 28.74
N ARG A 56 -10.24 -15.18 28.38
CA ARG A 56 -9.41 -16.10 29.17
C ARG A 56 -7.98 -15.61 29.27
N ASN A 57 -7.39 -15.14 28.17
CA ASN A 57 -6.02 -14.61 28.15
C ASN A 57 -5.87 -13.35 29.02
N LEU A 58 -6.90 -12.50 29.13
CA LEU A 58 -6.86 -11.29 29.95
C LEU A 58 -7.09 -11.56 31.44
N LEU A 59 -8.03 -12.46 31.77
CA LEU A 59 -8.41 -12.75 33.16
C LEU A 59 -7.54 -13.82 33.80
N LEU A 60 -7.16 -14.83 33.03
CA LEU A 60 -6.40 -16.02 33.45
C LEU A 60 -5.28 -16.30 32.43
N PRO A 61 -4.27 -15.40 32.32
CA PRO A 61 -3.20 -15.52 31.33
C PRO A 61 -2.36 -16.77 31.57
N GLU A 62 -2.40 -17.70 30.62
CA GLU A 62 -1.47 -18.83 30.55
C GLU A 62 -0.17 -18.39 29.88
N ARG A 63 0.99 -18.76 30.46
CA ARG A 63 2.29 -18.55 29.83
C ARG A 63 2.44 -19.41 28.58
N SER A 64 2.80 -18.78 27.46
CA SER A 64 3.20 -19.48 26.24
C SER A 64 4.67 -19.85 26.28
N VAL A 65 5.11 -20.69 25.35
CA VAL A 65 6.52 -21.11 25.22
C VAL A 65 7.44 -19.90 25.04
N GLY A 66 7.12 -19.01 24.10
CA GLY A 66 7.90 -17.77 23.88
C GLY A 66 7.97 -16.89 25.14
N ARG A 67 6.89 -16.82 25.93
CA ARG A 67 6.90 -16.07 27.20
C ARG A 67 7.72 -16.77 28.29
N LEU A 68 7.66 -18.10 28.38
CA LEU A 68 8.46 -18.86 29.35
C LEU A 68 9.96 -18.69 29.12
N ILE A 69 10.42 -18.62 27.86
CA ILE A 69 11.83 -18.35 27.55
C ILE A 69 12.26 -17.00 28.15
N LEU A 70 11.44 -15.95 27.99
CA LEU A 70 11.70 -14.63 28.56
C LEU A 70 11.61 -14.61 30.09
N ASP A 71 10.65 -15.33 30.67
CA ASP A 71 10.49 -15.44 32.13
C ASP A 71 11.66 -16.21 32.77
N LEU A 72 12.12 -17.29 32.13
CA LEU A 72 13.32 -18.03 32.53
C LEU A 72 14.55 -17.14 32.47
N GLN A 73 14.75 -16.41 31.36
CA GLN A 73 15.85 -15.46 31.21
C GLN A 73 15.82 -14.39 32.31
N SER A 74 14.65 -13.80 32.56
CA SER A 74 14.48 -12.72 33.55
C SER A 74 14.67 -13.21 34.98
N ALA A 75 14.18 -14.41 35.31
CA ALA A 75 14.38 -15.02 36.63
C ALA A 75 15.85 -15.38 36.87
N THR A 76 16.49 -16.00 35.88
CA THR A 76 17.92 -16.35 35.90
C THR A 76 18.78 -15.10 36.04
N TYR A 77 18.45 -14.05 35.29
CA TYR A 77 19.11 -12.74 35.36
C TYR A 77 18.49 -11.82 36.41
N ALA A 78 17.69 -12.29 37.37
CA ALA A 78 17.02 -11.50 38.42
C ALA A 78 16.69 -10.05 38.00
N THR A 79 16.12 -9.90 36.81
CA THR A 79 15.72 -8.62 36.22
C THR A 79 14.21 -8.46 36.36
N GLY A 80 13.72 -7.24 36.15
CA GLY A 80 12.29 -6.94 36.27
C GLY A 80 11.72 -7.34 37.63
N ASP A 81 10.65 -8.13 37.62
CA ASP A 81 9.92 -8.58 38.83
C ASP A 81 10.70 -9.57 39.71
N TYR A 82 11.85 -10.05 39.24
CA TYR A 82 12.73 -10.94 39.98
C TYR A 82 13.87 -10.19 40.68
N ARG A 83 13.98 -8.87 40.46
CA ARG A 83 14.97 -8.03 41.11
C ARG A 83 14.72 -8.00 42.61
N GLY A 84 15.72 -8.40 43.40
CA GLY A 84 15.65 -8.42 44.87
C GLY A 84 15.03 -9.67 45.49
N LYS A 85 14.66 -10.68 44.68
CA LYS A 85 14.26 -12.01 45.20
C LYS A 85 15.45 -12.78 45.75
N SER A 86 15.19 -13.68 46.69
CA SER A 86 16.23 -14.56 47.23
C SER A 86 16.65 -15.62 46.21
N GLN A 87 17.84 -16.18 46.40
CA GLN A 87 18.37 -17.24 45.55
C GLN A 87 17.43 -18.46 45.48
N GLU A 88 16.89 -18.86 46.63
CA GLU A 88 16.01 -20.01 46.77
C GLU A 88 14.66 -19.79 46.06
N GLU A 89 14.11 -18.57 46.15
CA GLU A 89 12.92 -18.20 45.38
C GLU A 89 13.17 -18.21 43.87
N LEU A 90 14.35 -17.77 43.42
CA LEU A 90 14.69 -17.77 41.99
C LEU A 90 14.81 -19.20 41.45
N LYS A 91 15.51 -20.09 42.17
CA LYS A 91 15.61 -21.52 41.82
C LYS A 91 14.23 -22.16 41.68
N LYS A 92 13.37 -21.99 42.69
CA LYS A 92 11.99 -22.52 42.67
C LYS A 92 11.16 -21.99 41.49
N ASN A 93 11.28 -20.71 41.16
CA ASN A 93 10.57 -20.13 40.02
C ASN A 93 11.07 -20.71 38.69
N VAL A 94 12.38 -20.87 38.54
CA VAL A 94 13.01 -21.46 37.35
C VAL A 94 12.59 -22.92 37.17
N GLU A 95 12.65 -23.74 38.22
CA GLU A 95 12.18 -25.13 38.20
C GLU A 95 10.70 -25.22 37.76
N SER A 96 9.85 -24.36 38.33
CA SER A 96 8.43 -24.30 37.95
C SER A 96 8.23 -23.92 36.48
N TYR A 97 9.08 -23.06 35.92
CA TYR A 97 9.01 -22.67 34.51
C TYR A 97 9.52 -23.76 33.57
N LEU A 98 10.58 -24.48 33.93
CA LEU A 98 11.06 -25.64 33.18
C LEU A 98 10.00 -26.76 33.14
N ALA A 99 9.39 -27.09 34.29
CA ALA A 99 8.30 -28.07 34.33
C ALA A 99 7.09 -27.64 33.50
N LYS A 100 6.75 -26.34 33.50
CA LYS A 100 5.66 -25.81 32.66
C LYS A 100 6.01 -25.89 31.18
N PHE A 101 7.28 -25.66 30.82
CA PHE A 101 7.78 -25.77 29.46
C PHE A 101 7.56 -27.20 28.94
N ASP A 102 7.91 -28.23 29.72
CA ASP A 102 7.69 -29.64 29.36
C ASP A 102 6.21 -29.98 29.13
N SER A 103 5.35 -29.55 30.04
CA SER A 103 3.90 -29.74 29.91
C SER A 103 3.36 -29.13 28.61
N LEU A 104 3.86 -27.96 28.19
CA LEU A 104 3.45 -27.33 26.93
C LEU A 104 4.01 -28.04 25.70
N MET A 105 5.22 -28.60 25.77
CA MET A 105 5.77 -29.43 24.68
C MET A 105 4.92 -30.69 24.48
N GLU A 106 4.54 -31.37 25.56
CA GLU A 106 3.66 -32.55 25.50
C GLU A 106 2.28 -32.21 24.95
N GLU A 107 1.67 -31.12 25.41
CA GLU A 107 0.38 -30.65 24.91
C GLU A 107 0.46 -30.33 23.40
N SER A 108 1.53 -29.68 22.96
CA SER A 108 1.76 -29.37 21.54
C SER A 108 1.87 -30.63 20.69
N GLN A 109 2.54 -31.68 21.18
CA GLN A 109 2.61 -32.98 20.48
C GLN A 109 1.24 -33.63 20.34
N ARG A 110 0.39 -33.55 21.37
CA ARG A 110 -1.00 -34.04 21.29
C ARG A 110 -1.81 -33.26 20.26
N MET A 111 -1.67 -31.93 20.21
CA MET A 111 -2.36 -31.11 19.21
C MET A 111 -1.92 -31.48 17.79
N VAL A 112 -0.62 -31.66 17.57
CA VAL A 112 -0.10 -32.14 16.29
C VAL A 112 -0.70 -33.49 15.89
N SER A 113 -0.73 -34.45 16.82
CA SER A 113 -1.34 -35.76 16.57
C SER A 113 -2.83 -35.64 16.20
N ASN A 114 -3.58 -34.77 16.87
CA ASN A 114 -5.00 -34.55 16.60
C ASN A 114 -5.24 -33.91 15.21
N ILE A 115 -4.39 -32.96 14.81
CA ILE A 115 -4.45 -32.33 13.49
C ILE A 115 -4.19 -33.38 12.40
N GLU A 116 -3.11 -34.15 12.53
CA GLU A 116 -2.72 -35.14 11.53
C GLU A 116 -3.76 -36.26 11.39
N SER A 117 -4.25 -36.80 12.51
CA SER A 117 -5.27 -37.84 12.49
C SER A 117 -6.61 -37.32 11.95
N GLY A 118 -7.06 -36.14 12.40
CA GLY A 118 -8.33 -35.56 11.94
C GLY A 118 -8.33 -35.23 10.45
N MET A 119 -7.24 -34.65 9.94
CA MET A 119 -7.16 -34.31 8.51
C MET A 119 -6.97 -35.56 7.63
N ALA A 120 -6.19 -36.56 8.07
CA ALA A 120 -5.99 -37.80 7.33
C ALA A 120 -7.26 -38.66 7.22
N GLU A 121 -8.11 -38.66 8.25
CA GLU A 121 -9.40 -39.35 8.22
C GLU A 121 -10.33 -38.74 7.16
N ILE A 122 -10.42 -37.40 7.10
CA ILE A 122 -11.20 -36.70 6.09
C ILE A 122 -10.63 -36.92 4.69
N GLU A 123 -9.30 -36.83 4.52
CA GLU A 123 -8.64 -37.06 3.22
C GLU A 123 -9.00 -38.44 2.65
N LYS A 124 -8.87 -39.49 3.45
CA LYS A 124 -9.17 -40.86 3.04
C LYS A 124 -10.63 -41.01 2.57
N ASP A 125 -11.56 -40.40 3.30
CA ASP A 125 -12.98 -40.45 2.97
C ASP A 125 -13.31 -39.62 1.73
N VAL A 126 -12.72 -38.43 1.59
CA VAL A 126 -12.90 -37.54 0.43
C VAL A 126 -12.37 -38.17 -0.85
N VAL A 127 -11.21 -38.85 -0.81
CA VAL A 127 -10.67 -39.61 -1.96
C VAL A 127 -11.63 -40.73 -2.38
N SER A 128 -12.32 -41.37 -1.43
CA SER A 128 -13.34 -42.38 -1.76
C SER A 128 -14.58 -41.80 -2.47
N LYS A 129 -14.78 -40.47 -2.43
CA LYS A 129 -15.91 -39.75 -3.02
C LYS A 129 -15.63 -39.18 -4.41
N GLU A 130 -14.44 -39.36 -4.97
CA GLU A 130 -14.09 -38.85 -6.31
C GLU A 130 -15.13 -39.22 -7.38
N LYS A 131 -15.63 -40.47 -7.37
CA LYS A 131 -16.70 -40.90 -8.30
C LYS A 131 -17.98 -40.07 -8.16
N GLN A 132 -18.37 -39.72 -6.94
CA GLN A 132 -19.55 -38.88 -6.69
C GLN A 132 -19.30 -37.45 -7.17
N ILE A 133 -18.10 -36.90 -6.95
CA ILE A 133 -17.70 -35.57 -7.42
C ILE A 133 -17.77 -35.51 -8.95
N LEU A 134 -17.26 -36.52 -9.65
CA LEU A 134 -17.29 -36.60 -11.11
C LEU A 134 -18.72 -36.72 -11.66
N LEU A 135 -19.61 -37.44 -10.97
CA LEU A 135 -21.03 -37.51 -11.35
C LEU A 135 -21.68 -36.12 -11.26
N GLU A 136 -21.50 -35.40 -10.15
CA GLU A 136 -22.05 -34.05 -9.97
C GLU A 136 -21.45 -33.04 -10.97
N MET A 137 -20.15 -33.14 -11.26
CA MET A 137 -19.51 -32.32 -12.28
C MET A 137 -20.08 -32.58 -13.67
N ASN A 138 -20.36 -33.84 -14.03
CA ASN A 138 -21.01 -34.18 -15.30
C ASN A 138 -22.47 -33.71 -15.37
N GLU A 139 -23.21 -33.70 -14.26
CA GLU A 139 -24.55 -33.10 -14.22
C GLU A 139 -24.49 -31.58 -14.46
N ILE A 140 -23.52 -30.88 -13.87
CA ILE A 140 -23.30 -29.46 -14.13
C ILE A 140 -22.89 -29.25 -15.59
N ARG A 141 -22.03 -30.11 -16.15
CA ARG A 141 -21.63 -30.06 -17.55
C ARG A 141 -22.81 -30.09 -18.51
N ILE A 142 -23.78 -30.97 -18.27
CA ILE A 142 -24.99 -31.05 -19.09
C ILE A 142 -25.81 -29.76 -18.97
N LYS A 143 -25.95 -29.20 -17.76
CA LYS A 143 -26.62 -27.91 -17.54
C LYS A 143 -25.90 -26.75 -18.23
N ASP A 144 -24.57 -26.76 -18.25
CA ASP A 144 -23.74 -25.78 -18.96
C ASP A 144 -23.97 -25.87 -20.47
N LYS A 145 -24.01 -27.09 -21.01
CA LYS A 145 -24.34 -27.34 -22.41
C LYS A 145 -25.72 -26.79 -22.78
N GLU A 146 -26.75 -27.13 -22.00
CA GLU A 146 -28.12 -26.62 -22.23
C GLU A 146 -28.18 -25.09 -22.14
N LEU A 147 -27.44 -24.48 -21.20
CA LEU A 147 -27.36 -23.04 -21.04
C LEU A 147 -26.74 -22.37 -22.28
N PHE A 148 -25.65 -22.94 -22.79
CA PHE A 148 -24.97 -22.48 -24.01
C PHE A 148 -25.85 -22.63 -25.25
N GLU A 149 -26.49 -23.78 -25.44
CA GLU A 149 -27.41 -24.01 -26.57
C GLU A 149 -28.60 -23.03 -26.56
N ASN A 150 -29.17 -22.75 -25.40
CA ASN A 150 -30.28 -21.79 -25.27
C ASN A 150 -29.83 -20.36 -25.58
N ARG A 151 -28.62 -19.97 -25.16
CA ARG A 151 -28.09 -18.63 -25.46
C ARG A 151 -27.77 -18.48 -26.94
N LEU A 152 -27.17 -19.49 -27.58
CA LEU A 152 -26.93 -19.49 -29.02
C LEU A 152 -28.24 -19.36 -29.83
N LYS A 153 -29.32 -20.03 -29.39
CA LYS A 153 -30.65 -19.88 -30.01
C LYS A 153 -31.21 -18.45 -29.89
N GLN A 154 -30.92 -17.73 -28.81
CA GLN A 154 -31.36 -16.34 -28.62
C GLN A 154 -30.55 -15.36 -29.46
N ILE A 155 -29.24 -15.59 -29.57
CA ILE A 155 -28.32 -14.75 -30.35
C ILE A 155 -28.61 -14.87 -31.85
N GLY A 156 -28.93 -16.08 -32.32
CA GLY A 156 -29.21 -16.35 -33.74
C GLY A 156 -27.96 -16.78 -34.52
N THR A 157 -28.04 -16.69 -35.85
CA THR A 157 -26.97 -17.06 -36.78
C THR A 157 -26.39 -15.82 -37.45
N PHE A 158 -25.08 -15.80 -37.64
CA PHE A 158 -24.36 -14.72 -38.33
C PHE A 158 -23.95 -15.17 -39.73
N GLU A 159 -23.76 -14.20 -40.62
CA GLU A 159 -23.22 -14.45 -41.96
C GLU A 159 -21.72 -14.75 -41.90
N GLU A 160 -21.21 -15.41 -42.94
CA GLU A 160 -19.79 -15.82 -43.01
C GLU A 160 -18.82 -14.64 -42.80
N PRO A 161 -18.99 -13.45 -43.42
CA PRO A 161 -18.05 -12.34 -43.23
C PRO A 161 -18.02 -11.81 -41.79
N GLN A 162 -19.16 -11.82 -41.10
CA GLN A 162 -19.28 -11.40 -39.70
C GLN A 162 -18.53 -12.34 -38.76
N MET A 163 -18.68 -13.65 -38.98
CA MET A 163 -17.95 -14.66 -38.24
C MET A 163 -16.45 -14.60 -38.53
N ALA A 164 -16.07 -14.44 -39.80
CA ALA A 164 -14.68 -14.36 -40.24
C ALA A 164 -13.97 -13.13 -39.63
N TYR A 165 -14.60 -11.96 -39.65
CA TYR A 165 -14.09 -10.76 -38.98
C TYR A 165 -13.93 -10.97 -37.47
N ALA A 166 -14.94 -11.54 -36.80
CA ALA A 166 -14.89 -11.78 -35.35
C ALA A 166 -13.80 -12.78 -34.95
N VAL A 167 -13.59 -13.84 -35.73
CA VAL A 167 -12.47 -14.77 -35.52
C VAL A 167 -11.13 -14.09 -35.79
N GLY A 168 -11.02 -13.26 -36.83
CA GLY A 168 -9.81 -12.47 -37.10
C GLY A 168 -9.36 -11.67 -35.89
N ARG A 169 -10.29 -10.95 -35.24
CA ARG A 169 -10.00 -10.21 -34.00
C ARG A 169 -9.57 -11.11 -32.83
N ILE A 170 -10.07 -12.34 -32.75
CA ILE A 170 -9.60 -13.32 -31.76
C ILE A 170 -8.17 -13.77 -32.08
N LEU A 171 -7.86 -14.05 -33.34
CA LEU A 171 -6.53 -14.50 -33.79
C LEU A 171 -5.42 -13.45 -33.56
N GLU A 172 -5.74 -12.14 -33.61
CA GLU A 172 -4.79 -11.07 -33.26
C GLU A 172 -4.25 -11.20 -31.82
N THR A 173 -5.04 -11.76 -30.91
CA THR A 173 -4.73 -11.82 -29.48
C THR A 173 -4.48 -13.25 -28.98
N THR A 174 -4.67 -14.25 -29.84
CA THR A 174 -4.56 -15.65 -29.47
C THR A 174 -3.31 -16.26 -30.09
N VAL A 175 -2.44 -16.82 -29.24
CA VAL A 175 -1.25 -17.54 -29.72
C VAL A 175 -1.69 -18.80 -30.48
N PRO A 176 -1.13 -19.06 -31.67
CA PRO A 176 -1.45 -20.26 -32.41
C PRO A 176 -1.15 -21.55 -31.63
N SER A 177 -1.97 -22.59 -31.81
CA SER A 177 -1.76 -23.90 -31.16
C SER A 177 -2.36 -25.04 -31.97
N LEU A 178 -1.71 -26.21 -31.95
CA LEU A 178 -2.25 -27.46 -32.50
C LEU A 178 -3.22 -28.16 -31.53
N GLU A 179 -3.36 -27.66 -30.30
CA GLU A 179 -4.22 -28.21 -29.26
C GLU A 179 -5.20 -27.15 -28.72
N GLY A 180 -6.15 -27.59 -27.88
CA GLY A 180 -7.12 -26.69 -27.26
C GLY A 180 -8.13 -26.12 -28.24
N VAL A 181 -8.40 -24.81 -28.14
CA VAL A 181 -9.48 -24.13 -28.88
C VAL A 181 -9.01 -23.57 -30.23
N TYR A 182 -7.70 -23.37 -30.42
CA TYR A 182 -7.21 -22.71 -31.63
C TYR A 182 -7.61 -23.44 -32.94
N PRO A 183 -7.58 -24.79 -33.02
CA PRO A 183 -8.07 -25.51 -34.20
C PRO A 183 -9.55 -25.23 -34.52
N PHE A 184 -10.38 -24.97 -33.50
CA PHE A 184 -11.78 -24.63 -33.72
C PHE A 184 -11.93 -23.27 -34.43
N TYR A 185 -11.05 -22.30 -34.17
CA TYR A 185 -11.07 -21.02 -34.87
C TYR A 185 -10.67 -21.18 -36.34
N THR A 186 -9.65 -22.00 -36.62
CA THR A 186 -9.23 -22.28 -38.01
C THR A 186 -10.29 -23.08 -38.76
N ASP A 187 -10.94 -24.06 -38.12
CA ASP A 187 -12.02 -24.85 -38.72
C ASP A 187 -13.23 -23.97 -39.07
N LEU A 188 -13.54 -22.98 -38.23
CA LEU A 188 -14.64 -22.03 -38.47
C LEU A 188 -14.38 -21.11 -39.67
N LEU A 189 -13.11 -20.84 -39.99
CA LEU A 189 -12.68 -20.02 -41.13
C LEU A 189 -12.60 -20.78 -42.46
N GLY A 190 -12.55 -22.12 -42.43
CA GLY A 190 -12.47 -22.96 -43.62
C GLY A 190 -11.27 -22.61 -44.51
N GLU A 191 -11.51 -22.38 -45.80
CA GLU A 191 -10.45 -22.07 -46.78
C GLU A 191 -9.65 -20.80 -46.42
N ARG A 192 -10.24 -19.84 -45.70
CA ARG A 192 -9.55 -18.60 -45.28
C ARG A 192 -8.43 -18.86 -44.28
N ALA A 193 -8.46 -19.98 -43.55
CA ALA A 193 -7.40 -20.38 -42.64
C ALA A 193 -6.37 -21.32 -43.28
N ALA A 194 -6.47 -21.62 -44.59
CA ALA A 194 -5.55 -22.55 -45.26
C ALA A 194 -4.07 -22.21 -45.01
N PRO A 195 -3.59 -20.94 -45.12
CA PRO A 195 -2.19 -20.60 -44.84
C PRO A 195 -1.75 -20.95 -43.41
N ILE A 196 -2.61 -20.71 -42.42
CA ILE A 196 -2.34 -21.06 -41.02
C ILE A 196 -2.29 -22.57 -40.86
N THR A 197 -3.27 -23.30 -41.40
CA THR A 197 -3.36 -24.76 -41.24
C THR A 197 -2.21 -25.49 -41.92
N GLU A 198 -1.76 -25.03 -43.09
CA GLU A 198 -0.60 -25.58 -43.80
C GLU A 198 0.70 -25.33 -43.03
N ALA A 199 0.92 -24.11 -42.54
CA ALA A 199 2.08 -23.78 -41.71
C ALA A 199 2.09 -24.60 -40.41
N MET A 200 0.93 -24.79 -39.79
CA MET A 200 0.74 -25.59 -38.59
C MET A 200 1.05 -27.07 -38.81
N GLU A 201 0.63 -27.64 -39.94
CA GLU A 201 0.95 -29.01 -40.29
C GLU A 201 2.46 -29.17 -40.60
N GLY A 202 3.06 -28.18 -41.26
CA GLY A 202 4.52 -28.11 -41.41
C GLY A 202 5.24 -28.12 -40.06
N TYR A 203 4.74 -27.33 -39.10
CA TYR A 203 5.29 -27.30 -37.74
C TYR A 203 5.12 -28.63 -37.02
N ARG A 204 3.95 -29.28 -37.11
CA ARG A 204 3.69 -30.61 -36.54
C ARG A 204 4.72 -31.63 -37.03
N GLN A 205 5.01 -31.66 -38.32
CA GLN A 205 5.99 -32.56 -38.90
C GLN A 205 7.41 -32.28 -38.38
N MET A 206 7.77 -31.00 -38.19
CA MET A 206 9.08 -30.64 -37.63
C MET A 206 9.17 -31.00 -36.15
N TYR A 207 8.11 -30.78 -35.37
CA TYR A 207 8.00 -31.21 -33.97
C TYR A 207 8.23 -32.72 -33.83
N GLU A 208 7.49 -33.53 -34.59
CA GLU A 208 7.64 -34.99 -34.59
C GLU A 208 9.05 -35.43 -35.02
N SER A 209 9.61 -34.75 -36.03
CA SER A 209 10.97 -35.02 -36.50
C SER A 209 12.03 -34.70 -35.43
N THR A 210 11.89 -33.58 -34.71
CA THR A 210 12.80 -33.22 -33.62
C THR A 210 12.78 -34.25 -32.50
N LEU A 211 11.60 -34.72 -32.08
CA LEU A 211 11.50 -35.78 -31.07
C LEU A 211 12.10 -37.10 -31.55
N LYS A 212 11.86 -37.45 -32.82
CA LYS A 212 12.48 -38.63 -33.44
C LYS A 212 14.01 -38.53 -33.45
N TYR A 213 14.59 -37.40 -33.86
CA TYR A 213 16.05 -37.23 -33.89
C TYR A 213 16.67 -37.12 -32.49
N ARG A 214 15.93 -36.63 -31.50
CA ARG A 214 16.31 -36.74 -30.09
C ARG A 214 16.47 -38.21 -29.70
N ASP A 215 15.46 -39.03 -30.02
CA ASP A 215 15.46 -40.45 -29.66
C ASP A 215 16.55 -41.22 -30.42
N GLU A 216 16.81 -40.89 -31.68
CA GLU A 216 17.93 -41.43 -32.46
C GLU A 216 19.29 -41.02 -31.86
N THR A 217 19.42 -39.78 -31.40
CA THR A 217 20.63 -39.31 -30.70
C THR A 217 20.82 -40.05 -29.38
N LEU A 218 19.77 -40.18 -28.57
CA LEU A 218 19.81 -40.98 -27.33
C LEU A 218 20.22 -42.43 -27.61
N LYS A 219 19.70 -43.02 -28.70
CA LYS A 219 20.05 -44.38 -29.12
C LYS A 219 21.50 -44.50 -29.57
N ALA A 220 22.05 -43.51 -30.27
CA ALA A 220 23.46 -43.48 -30.66
C ALA A 220 24.42 -43.38 -29.46
N LEU A 221 23.93 -42.92 -28.31
CA LEU A 221 24.67 -42.88 -27.04
C LEU A 221 24.54 -44.16 -26.21
N VAL A 222 23.74 -45.13 -26.64
CA VAL A 222 23.59 -46.43 -25.95
C VAL A 222 24.86 -47.25 -26.17
N GLY A 223 25.59 -47.53 -25.08
CA GLY A 223 26.84 -48.30 -25.11
C GLY A 223 28.12 -47.47 -25.17
N LEU A 224 28.02 -46.13 -25.25
CA LEU A 224 29.14 -45.20 -25.14
C LEU A 224 29.28 -44.70 -23.70
N GLU A 225 30.50 -44.76 -23.14
CA GLU A 225 30.85 -44.29 -21.80
C GLU A 225 31.76 -43.06 -21.88
N PHE A 226 31.35 -41.94 -21.25
CA PHE A 226 32.10 -40.67 -21.22
C PHE A 226 31.74 -39.80 -20.01
N GLU A 227 32.64 -38.88 -19.62
CA GLU A 227 32.65 -38.16 -18.33
C GLU A 227 31.36 -37.34 -18.03
N ASN A 228 30.67 -36.84 -19.06
CA ASN A 228 29.46 -36.00 -18.93
C ASN A 228 28.18 -36.67 -19.49
N ARG A 229 28.13 -38.00 -19.54
CA ARG A 229 27.03 -38.74 -20.16
C ARG A 229 25.65 -38.44 -19.56
N GLU A 230 25.52 -38.46 -18.23
CA GLU A 230 24.26 -38.18 -17.53
C GLU A 230 23.74 -36.77 -17.81
N GLU A 231 24.63 -35.79 -17.91
CA GLU A 231 24.31 -34.39 -18.21
C GLU A 231 23.77 -34.24 -19.64
N VAL A 232 24.40 -34.90 -20.61
CA VAL A 232 23.93 -34.92 -22.01
C VAL A 232 22.58 -35.62 -22.15
N ILE A 233 22.38 -36.75 -21.48
CA ILE A 233 21.09 -37.48 -21.51
C ILE A 233 19.98 -36.63 -20.86
N THR A 234 20.27 -36.01 -19.72
CA THR A 234 19.31 -35.11 -19.05
C THR A 234 18.94 -33.94 -19.95
N SER A 235 19.93 -33.34 -20.62
CA SER A 235 19.74 -32.24 -21.58
C SER A 235 18.88 -32.67 -22.79
N LEU A 236 19.14 -33.84 -23.37
CA LEU A 236 18.34 -34.40 -24.47
C LEU A 236 16.89 -34.69 -24.04
N ASN A 237 16.69 -35.27 -22.86
CA ASN A 237 15.35 -35.52 -22.31
C ASN A 237 14.61 -34.23 -21.92
N SER A 238 15.32 -33.12 -21.74
CA SER A 238 14.73 -31.83 -21.40
C SER A 238 14.15 -31.08 -22.61
N ILE A 239 14.34 -31.60 -23.82
CA ILE A 239 13.87 -30.98 -25.08
C ILE A 239 12.38 -30.65 -25.04
N ASP A 240 11.55 -31.50 -24.42
CA ASP A 240 10.10 -31.30 -24.29
C ASP A 240 9.72 -30.04 -23.49
N LYS A 241 10.67 -29.42 -22.78
CA LYS A 241 10.46 -28.12 -22.11
C LYS A 241 10.56 -26.93 -23.07
N TYR A 242 11.23 -27.11 -24.20
CA TYR A 242 11.54 -26.06 -25.17
C TYR A 242 10.74 -26.19 -26.46
N ILE A 243 10.09 -27.33 -26.69
CA ILE A 243 9.25 -27.56 -27.85
C ILE A 243 7.94 -28.24 -27.45
N SER A 244 6.81 -27.69 -27.87
CA SER A 244 5.47 -28.20 -27.59
C SER A 244 4.57 -28.05 -28.82
N LEU A 245 3.39 -28.64 -28.80
CA LEU A 245 2.37 -28.44 -29.84
C LEU A 245 1.82 -26.99 -29.91
N SER A 246 2.28 -26.10 -29.03
CA SER A 246 1.84 -24.72 -28.91
C SER A 246 2.96 -23.67 -28.88
N SER A 247 4.23 -24.09 -28.92
CA SER A 247 5.37 -23.17 -28.80
C SER A 247 6.71 -23.83 -29.13
N VAL A 248 7.67 -23.02 -29.59
CA VAL A 248 9.10 -23.40 -29.70
C VAL A 248 9.97 -22.29 -29.10
N ASP A 249 10.91 -22.64 -28.25
CA ASP A 249 11.98 -21.76 -27.78
C ASP A 249 13.36 -22.25 -28.23
N TYR A 250 13.58 -22.15 -29.54
CA TYR A 250 14.84 -22.56 -30.17
C TYR A 250 16.03 -21.75 -29.65
N SER A 251 15.84 -20.46 -29.37
CA SER A 251 16.91 -19.58 -28.91
C SER A 251 17.43 -19.98 -27.53
N GLU A 252 16.52 -20.25 -26.58
CA GLU A 252 16.90 -20.69 -25.23
C GLU A 252 17.51 -22.09 -25.27
N TRP A 253 16.86 -23.04 -25.96
CA TRP A 253 17.39 -24.39 -26.13
C TRP A 253 18.80 -24.39 -26.73
N ARG A 254 19.02 -23.58 -27.79
CA ARG A 254 20.33 -23.48 -28.45
C ARG A 254 21.41 -22.99 -27.49
N ARG A 255 21.09 -22.05 -26.61
CA ARG A 255 22.05 -21.45 -25.67
C ARG A 255 22.30 -22.34 -24.45
N VAL A 256 21.25 -22.88 -23.86
CA VAL A 256 21.30 -23.59 -22.56
C VAL A 256 21.66 -25.06 -22.76
N GLU A 257 20.98 -25.74 -23.67
CA GLU A 257 21.15 -27.19 -23.85
C GLU A 257 22.17 -27.48 -24.96
N TRP A 258 21.98 -26.91 -26.14
CA TRP A 258 22.80 -27.27 -27.31
C TRP A 258 24.27 -26.86 -27.18
N LEU A 259 24.56 -25.56 -27.04
CA LEU A 259 25.93 -25.05 -27.07
C LEU A 259 26.75 -25.41 -25.83
N ARG A 260 26.12 -25.44 -24.65
CA ARG A 260 26.82 -25.68 -23.38
C ARG A 260 27.04 -27.16 -23.10
N VAL A 261 26.07 -28.01 -23.45
CA VAL A 261 26.06 -29.42 -23.06
C VAL A 261 26.15 -30.32 -24.30
N ILE A 262 25.08 -30.41 -25.09
CA ILE A 262 24.94 -31.44 -26.14
C ILE A 262 26.07 -31.34 -27.17
N ASN A 263 26.22 -30.21 -27.84
CA ASN A 263 27.21 -30.04 -28.90
C ASN A 263 28.64 -30.02 -28.39
N ARG A 264 28.87 -29.50 -27.17
CA ARG A 264 30.20 -29.44 -26.57
C ARG A 264 30.72 -30.84 -26.28
N TYR A 265 29.99 -31.60 -25.48
CA TYR A 265 30.43 -32.91 -25.02
C TYR A 265 30.36 -33.96 -26.12
N LEU A 266 29.33 -33.94 -26.98
CA LEU A 266 29.25 -34.91 -28.07
C LEU A 266 30.34 -34.71 -29.14
N ARG A 267 30.83 -33.49 -29.37
CA ARG A 267 31.99 -33.26 -30.25
C ARG A 267 33.29 -33.83 -29.67
N GLU A 268 33.47 -33.71 -28.36
CA GLU A 268 34.62 -34.31 -27.66
C GLU A 268 34.56 -35.84 -27.79
N VAL A 269 33.39 -36.44 -27.59
CA VAL A 269 33.16 -37.88 -27.77
C VAL A 269 33.39 -38.32 -29.22
N GLU A 270 32.83 -37.61 -30.21
CA GLU A 270 33.03 -37.87 -31.64
C GLU A 270 34.51 -37.95 -32.01
N SER A 271 35.35 -37.06 -31.45
CA SER A 271 36.79 -37.03 -31.73
C SER A 271 37.57 -38.24 -31.20
N SER A 272 36.97 -39.01 -30.28
CA SER A 272 37.55 -40.19 -29.65
C SER A 272 37.05 -41.53 -30.19
N LEU A 273 36.01 -41.51 -31.05
CA LEU A 273 35.36 -42.71 -31.60
C LEU A 273 36.01 -43.17 -32.93
N PRO A 274 35.89 -44.48 -33.27
CA PRO A 274 36.21 -44.99 -34.61
C PRO A 274 35.40 -44.27 -35.69
N GLU A 275 35.98 -44.10 -36.89
CA GLU A 275 35.42 -43.29 -37.99
C GLU A 275 33.95 -43.61 -38.32
N MET A 276 33.56 -44.88 -38.29
CA MET A 276 32.18 -45.32 -38.55
C MET A 276 31.21 -44.89 -37.44
N GLU A 277 31.60 -45.02 -36.16
CA GLU A 277 30.76 -44.65 -35.01
C GLU A 277 30.70 -43.13 -34.81
N ALA A 278 31.83 -42.44 -35.03
CA ALA A 278 31.91 -40.99 -35.04
C ALA A 278 30.98 -40.38 -36.10
N SER A 279 30.92 -40.98 -37.30
CA SER A 279 30.04 -40.55 -38.38
C SER A 279 28.55 -40.71 -38.03
N VAL A 280 28.17 -41.83 -37.41
CA VAL A 280 26.78 -42.07 -36.98
C VAL A 280 26.35 -41.06 -35.90
N LEU A 281 27.20 -40.82 -34.89
CA LEU A 281 26.91 -39.85 -33.83
C LEU A 281 26.85 -38.41 -34.37
N ASN A 282 27.76 -38.06 -35.27
CA ASN A 282 27.78 -36.74 -35.91
C ASN A 282 26.53 -36.50 -36.77
N GLN A 283 26.07 -37.51 -37.51
CA GLN A 283 24.84 -37.43 -38.29
C GLN A 283 23.61 -37.27 -37.39
N ALA A 284 23.48 -38.08 -36.33
CA ALA A 284 22.37 -37.99 -35.39
C ALA A 284 22.32 -36.61 -34.71
N ARG A 285 23.47 -36.12 -34.24
CA ARG A 285 23.62 -34.78 -33.65
C ARG A 285 23.24 -33.69 -34.66
N THR A 286 23.74 -33.76 -35.89
CA THR A 286 23.47 -32.74 -36.91
C THR A 286 21.99 -32.70 -37.28
N ASN A 287 21.36 -33.87 -37.48
CA ASN A 287 19.92 -33.97 -37.74
C ASN A 287 19.07 -33.38 -36.60
N LEU A 288 19.46 -33.62 -35.34
CA LEU A 288 18.78 -33.03 -34.19
C LEU A 288 18.85 -31.50 -34.20
N TYR A 289 20.03 -30.92 -34.47
CA TYR A 289 20.17 -29.47 -34.57
C TYR A 289 19.37 -28.86 -35.70
N GLU A 290 19.47 -29.46 -36.89
CA GLU A 290 18.79 -28.97 -38.08
C GLU A 290 17.27 -29.08 -37.94
N SER A 291 16.76 -30.18 -37.38
CA SER A 291 15.33 -30.34 -37.13
C SER A 291 14.80 -29.34 -36.11
N PHE A 292 15.50 -29.08 -35.00
CA PHE A 292 15.06 -28.10 -34.02
C PHE A 292 15.07 -26.68 -34.61
N ARG A 293 16.13 -26.33 -35.36
CA ARG A 293 16.17 -25.07 -36.09
C ARG A 293 15.01 -24.94 -37.06
N ALA A 294 14.74 -25.99 -37.85
CA ALA A 294 13.62 -26.04 -38.78
C ALA A 294 12.27 -25.95 -38.07
N ALA A 295 12.12 -26.53 -36.88
CA ALA A 295 10.94 -26.36 -36.04
C ALA A 295 10.75 -24.90 -35.60
N GLY A 296 11.84 -24.22 -35.22
CA GLY A 296 11.82 -22.78 -34.93
C GLY A 296 11.43 -21.93 -36.14
N ASP A 297 12.06 -22.18 -37.30
CA ASP A 297 11.74 -21.47 -38.55
C ASP A 297 10.29 -21.75 -39.00
N SER A 298 9.80 -22.98 -38.85
CA SER A 298 8.41 -23.35 -39.16
C SER A 298 7.41 -22.71 -38.19
N TRP A 299 7.78 -22.54 -36.92
CA TRP A 299 6.94 -21.83 -35.94
C TRP A 299 6.84 -20.34 -36.26
N GLU A 300 7.94 -19.73 -36.71
CA GLU A 300 7.92 -18.33 -37.17
C GLU A 300 7.01 -18.16 -38.41
N ALA A 301 7.01 -19.15 -39.31
CA ALA A 301 6.07 -19.18 -40.44
C ALA A 301 4.60 -19.26 -39.96
N VAL A 302 4.30 -20.07 -38.92
CA VAL A 302 2.96 -20.11 -38.30
C VAL A 302 2.55 -18.74 -37.76
N LEU A 303 3.44 -18.06 -37.03
CA LEU A 303 3.15 -16.73 -36.49
C LEU A 303 2.94 -15.70 -37.60
N THR A 304 3.75 -15.77 -38.66
CA THR A 304 3.64 -14.90 -39.84
C THR A 304 2.30 -15.11 -40.54
N SER A 305 1.95 -16.36 -40.88
CA SER A 305 0.68 -16.69 -41.51
C SER A 305 -0.53 -16.33 -40.63
N ASN A 306 -0.43 -16.49 -39.30
CA ASN A 306 -1.47 -16.02 -38.38
C ASN A 306 -1.63 -14.49 -38.46
N GLY A 307 -0.54 -13.74 -38.45
CA GLY A 307 -0.57 -12.28 -38.58
C GLY A 307 -1.18 -11.81 -39.90
N GLU A 308 -0.76 -12.41 -41.01
CA GLU A 308 -1.26 -12.09 -42.36
C GLU A 308 -2.76 -12.37 -42.50
N VAL A 309 -3.21 -13.58 -42.14
CA VAL A 309 -4.63 -13.96 -42.20
C VAL A 309 -5.46 -13.13 -41.23
N SER A 310 -4.96 -12.87 -40.02
CA SER A 310 -5.65 -12.02 -39.05
C SER A 310 -5.85 -10.59 -39.58
N GLN A 311 -4.84 -10.03 -40.25
CA GLN A 311 -4.93 -8.71 -40.86
C GLN A 311 -5.91 -8.68 -42.04
N GLU A 312 -5.90 -9.73 -42.89
CA GLU A 312 -6.86 -9.90 -43.98
C GLU A 312 -8.29 -9.94 -43.45
N LEU A 313 -8.55 -10.73 -42.40
CA LEU A 313 -9.87 -10.85 -41.79
C LEU A 313 -10.34 -9.54 -41.16
N SER A 314 -9.44 -8.77 -40.54
CA SER A 314 -9.76 -7.44 -40.00
C SER A 314 -10.16 -6.43 -41.10
N SER A 315 -9.72 -6.62 -42.35
CA SER A 315 -10.15 -5.79 -43.48
C SER A 315 -11.60 -6.03 -43.91
N LEU A 316 -12.21 -7.16 -43.50
CA LEU A 316 -13.59 -7.51 -43.82
C LEU A 316 -14.64 -6.69 -43.05
N ALA A 317 -14.25 -5.75 -42.17
CA ALA A 317 -15.18 -4.96 -41.36
C ALA A 317 -16.30 -4.31 -42.19
N GLY A 318 -15.96 -3.81 -43.38
CA GLY A 318 -16.93 -3.17 -44.29
C GLY A 318 -17.89 -4.15 -44.97
N GLU A 319 -17.43 -5.36 -45.29
CA GLU A 319 -18.26 -6.44 -45.84
C GLU A 319 -19.15 -7.04 -44.74
N ALA A 320 -18.63 -7.19 -43.53
CA ALA A 320 -19.30 -7.81 -42.39
C ALA A 320 -20.38 -6.92 -41.75
N PHE A 321 -20.13 -5.62 -41.62
CA PHE A 321 -20.98 -4.73 -40.84
C PHE A 321 -21.35 -3.42 -41.57
N GLY A 322 -20.99 -3.30 -42.84
CA GLY A 322 -21.36 -2.18 -43.69
C GLY A 322 -20.30 -1.08 -43.79
N SER A 323 -20.42 -0.30 -44.86
CA SER A 323 -19.44 0.75 -45.19
C SER A 323 -19.35 1.90 -44.18
N GLY A 324 -20.43 2.20 -43.45
CA GLY A 324 -20.39 3.24 -42.40
C GLY A 324 -19.58 2.79 -41.18
N TYR A 325 -19.69 1.53 -40.78
CA TYR A 325 -18.88 0.96 -39.70
C TYR A 325 -17.38 0.94 -40.05
N TYR A 326 -17.03 0.56 -41.28
CA TYR A 326 -15.65 0.62 -41.76
C TYR A 326 -15.07 2.04 -41.66
N LYS A 327 -15.80 3.04 -42.18
CA LYS A 327 -15.38 4.45 -42.10
C LYS A 327 -15.27 4.95 -40.68
N TYR A 328 -16.13 4.49 -39.78
CA TYR A 328 -16.09 4.82 -38.36
C TYR A 328 -14.82 4.29 -37.69
N ILE A 329 -14.48 3.01 -37.89
CA ILE A 329 -13.26 2.40 -37.32
C ILE A 329 -12.02 3.09 -37.87
N GLU A 330 -11.92 3.23 -39.19
CA GLU A 330 -10.78 3.86 -39.86
C GLU A 330 -10.56 5.30 -39.35
N ALA A 331 -11.63 6.09 -39.27
CA ALA A 331 -11.55 7.46 -38.75
C ALA A 331 -11.15 7.50 -37.26
N SER A 332 -11.63 6.54 -36.46
CA SER A 332 -11.31 6.44 -35.03
C SER A 332 -9.84 6.06 -34.78
N GLU A 333 -9.29 5.14 -35.56
CA GLU A 333 -7.89 4.74 -35.47
C GLU A 333 -6.93 5.86 -35.88
N VAL A 334 -7.23 6.53 -37.00
CA VAL A 334 -6.47 7.71 -37.47
C VAL A 334 -6.56 8.84 -36.45
N LEU A 335 -7.74 9.08 -35.85
CA LEU A 335 -7.93 10.09 -34.82
C LEU A 335 -7.04 9.81 -33.59
N SER A 336 -6.98 8.56 -33.12
CA SER A 336 -6.14 8.18 -31.97
C SER A 336 -4.64 8.46 -32.22
N GLY A 337 -4.12 8.08 -33.39
CA GLY A 337 -2.73 8.40 -33.78
C GLY A 337 -2.47 9.90 -33.92
N MET A 338 -3.46 10.65 -34.43
CA MET A 338 -3.39 12.09 -34.59
C MET A 338 -3.41 12.83 -33.25
N GLU A 339 -4.21 12.39 -32.27
CA GLU A 339 -4.26 12.97 -30.94
C GLU A 339 -2.91 12.85 -30.21
N ASN A 340 -2.23 11.70 -30.34
CA ASN A 340 -0.88 11.52 -29.82
C ASN A 340 0.12 12.50 -30.49
N SER A 341 0.02 12.66 -31.81
CA SER A 341 0.89 13.57 -32.58
C SER A 341 0.66 15.04 -32.19
N ILE A 342 -0.59 15.44 -31.97
CA ILE A 342 -0.98 16.78 -31.49
C ILE A 342 -0.44 17.03 -30.08
N ALA A 343 -0.53 16.05 -29.18
CA ALA A 343 -0.03 16.19 -27.81
C ALA A 343 1.48 16.43 -27.77
N GLU A 344 2.25 15.68 -28.57
CA GLU A 344 3.70 15.87 -28.65
C GLU A 344 4.06 17.22 -29.29
N LEU A 345 3.37 17.63 -30.37
CA LEU A 345 3.59 18.94 -30.99
C LEU A 345 3.29 20.11 -30.05
N LYS A 346 2.22 20.03 -29.25
CA LYS A 346 1.91 21.06 -28.23
C LYS A 346 3.02 21.18 -27.19
N LYS A 347 3.60 20.06 -26.78
CA LYS A 347 4.73 20.03 -25.85
C LYS A 347 5.97 20.66 -26.46
N THR A 348 6.31 20.33 -27.71
CA THR A 348 7.43 20.95 -28.43
C THR A 348 7.23 22.46 -28.60
N LEU A 349 6.02 22.89 -29.01
CA LEU A 349 5.69 24.31 -29.19
C LEU A 349 5.85 25.10 -27.89
N ALA A 350 5.34 24.59 -26.77
CA ALA A 350 5.45 25.25 -25.47
C ALA A 350 6.92 25.43 -25.02
N VAL A 351 7.78 24.46 -25.31
CA VAL A 351 9.22 24.56 -25.04
C VAL A 351 9.85 25.65 -25.90
N SER A 352 9.55 25.68 -27.20
CA SER A 352 10.08 26.69 -28.11
C SER A 352 9.59 28.10 -27.77
N GLU A 353 8.30 28.28 -27.44
CA GLU A 353 7.75 29.56 -27.01
C GLU A 353 8.39 30.06 -25.70
N SER A 354 8.64 29.17 -24.74
CA SER A 354 9.36 29.52 -23.51
C SER A 354 10.80 29.95 -23.78
N ALA A 355 11.49 29.27 -24.68
CA ALA A 355 12.86 29.62 -25.07
C ALA A 355 12.93 30.97 -25.82
N VAL A 356 11.92 31.28 -26.66
CA VAL A 356 11.79 32.61 -27.29
C VAL A 356 11.65 33.70 -26.22
N LEU A 357 10.79 33.50 -25.22
CA LEU A 357 10.60 34.47 -24.13
C LEU A 357 11.87 34.69 -23.29
N GLU A 358 12.62 33.62 -22.98
CA GLU A 358 13.89 33.74 -22.25
C GLU A 358 14.96 34.51 -23.06
N LEU A 359 14.98 34.34 -24.38
CA LEU A 359 15.86 35.08 -25.28
C LEU A 359 15.43 36.56 -25.40
N GLU A 360 14.13 36.85 -25.45
CA GLU A 360 13.58 38.20 -25.40
C GLU A 360 13.97 38.94 -24.11
N ASP A 361 13.78 38.31 -22.95
CA ASP A 361 14.21 38.84 -21.65
C ASP A 361 15.73 39.09 -21.61
N SER A 362 16.52 38.19 -22.20
CA SER A 362 17.97 38.35 -22.31
C SER A 362 18.36 39.56 -23.16
N PHE A 363 17.62 39.84 -24.25
CA PHE A 363 17.83 41.05 -25.04
C PHE A 363 17.47 42.31 -24.24
N GLU A 364 16.35 42.34 -23.51
CA GLU A 364 15.96 43.48 -22.69
C GLU A 364 17.02 43.86 -21.64
N ILE A 365 17.73 42.87 -21.09
CA ILE A 365 18.82 43.10 -20.12
C ILE A 365 20.09 43.64 -20.79
N ALA A 366 20.40 43.16 -22.00
CA ALA A 366 21.63 43.52 -22.71
C ALA A 366 21.54 44.89 -23.42
N ILE A 367 20.35 45.27 -23.92
CA ILE A 367 20.08 46.51 -24.67
C ILE A 367 20.54 47.79 -23.92
N PRO A 368 20.22 48.01 -22.63
CA PRO A 368 20.62 49.22 -21.90
C PRO A 368 22.14 49.38 -21.81
N THR A 369 22.87 48.27 -21.70
CA THR A 369 24.34 48.26 -21.64
C THR A 369 24.92 48.69 -22.98
N VAL A 370 24.43 48.13 -24.09
CA VAL A 370 24.85 48.53 -25.45
C VAL A 370 24.53 50.01 -25.70
N ILE A 371 23.32 50.47 -25.39
CA ILE A 371 22.91 51.88 -25.55
C ILE A 371 23.80 52.81 -24.70
N SER A 372 24.07 52.46 -23.44
CA SER A 372 24.88 53.26 -22.51
C SER A 372 26.31 53.43 -23.02
N GLU A 373 26.98 52.33 -23.37
CA GLU A 373 28.38 52.37 -23.80
C GLU A 373 28.53 53.07 -25.16
N THR A 374 27.54 52.95 -26.04
CA THR A 374 27.52 53.71 -27.29
C THR A 374 27.27 55.21 -27.11
N ARG A 375 26.38 55.62 -26.19
CA ARG A 375 26.17 57.05 -25.91
C ARG A 375 27.45 57.70 -25.39
N LYS A 376 28.24 56.98 -24.60
CA LYS A 376 29.57 57.41 -24.14
C LYS A 376 30.54 57.60 -25.31
N LEU A 377 30.54 56.69 -26.30
CA LEU A 377 31.33 56.84 -27.53
C LEU A 377 30.89 58.05 -28.37
N SER A 378 29.59 58.31 -28.47
CA SER A 378 29.04 59.45 -29.24
C SER A 378 29.34 60.81 -28.59
N ALA A 379 29.45 60.87 -27.27
CA ALA A 379 29.77 62.09 -26.54
C ALA A 379 31.19 62.62 -26.80
N LEU A 380 32.04 61.83 -27.46
CA LEU A 380 33.42 62.18 -27.80
C LEU A 380 33.57 62.83 -29.17
N ILE A 381 32.52 62.80 -30.00
CA ILE A 381 32.50 63.43 -31.33
C ILE A 381 32.84 64.93 -31.25
N PRO A 382 32.21 65.74 -30.36
CA PRO A 382 32.51 67.18 -30.31
C PRO A 382 33.97 67.52 -29.92
N PRO A 383 34.59 66.83 -28.93
CA PRO A 383 36.03 66.96 -28.68
C PRO A 383 36.93 66.64 -29.89
N PHE A 384 36.64 65.56 -30.63
CA PHE A 384 37.41 65.20 -31.83
C PHE A 384 37.23 66.22 -32.97
N GLU A 385 36.01 66.74 -33.17
CA GLU A 385 35.71 67.81 -34.15
C GLU A 385 36.40 69.13 -33.80
N LEU A 386 36.46 69.48 -32.50
CA LEU A 386 37.13 70.69 -32.02
C LEU A 386 38.65 70.64 -32.27
N VAL A 387 39.24 69.46 -32.14
CA VAL A 387 40.67 69.22 -32.40
C VAL A 387 40.96 69.21 -33.90
N ALA A 388 40.13 68.54 -34.70
CA ALA A 388 40.25 68.50 -36.15
C ALA A 388 40.11 69.89 -36.79
N SER A 389 39.27 70.76 -36.23
CA SER A 389 39.02 72.12 -36.74
C SER A 389 40.07 73.17 -36.34
N LYS A 390 40.79 72.99 -35.23
CA LYS A 390 41.80 73.96 -34.76
C LYS A 390 43.21 73.77 -35.34
N GLY A 391 43.52 72.60 -35.90
CA GLY A 391 44.87 72.28 -36.40
C GLY A 391 45.87 71.99 -35.27
N ILE A 392 46.72 70.98 -35.46
CA ILE A 392 47.65 70.49 -34.44
C ILE A 392 48.90 71.39 -34.40
N GLU A 393 49.17 72.08 -33.29
CA GLU A 393 50.41 72.86 -33.09
C GLU A 393 51.58 71.98 -32.62
N SER A 394 52.46 71.65 -33.58
CA SER A 394 53.88 71.23 -33.49
C SER A 394 54.28 69.79 -33.10
N SER A 395 55.11 69.23 -34.00
CA SER A 395 56.20 68.23 -33.88
C SER A 395 55.99 66.92 -33.10
N ASP A 396 55.15 66.00 -33.61
CA ASP A 396 55.45 64.62 -34.09
C ASP A 396 54.12 63.81 -34.21
N PRO A 397 54.07 62.61 -34.83
CA PRO A 397 53.34 62.32 -36.06
C PRO A 397 51.95 61.73 -35.80
N VAL A 398 50.92 62.57 -35.73
CA VAL A 398 49.59 62.17 -36.19
C VAL A 398 49.20 63.14 -37.30
N SER A 399 49.42 62.73 -38.54
CA SER A 399 48.98 63.51 -39.70
C SER A 399 47.47 63.76 -39.56
N GLY A 400 47.02 64.98 -39.83
CA GLY A 400 45.59 65.34 -39.75
C GLY A 400 44.67 64.32 -40.42
N ALA A 401 45.13 63.68 -41.51
CA ALA A 401 44.46 62.60 -42.23
C ALA A 401 44.12 61.35 -41.38
N LYS A 402 44.95 60.96 -40.39
CA LYS A 402 44.66 59.83 -39.49
C LYS A 402 43.60 60.18 -38.44
N LEU A 403 43.54 61.45 -38.04
CA LEU A 403 42.56 61.94 -37.08
C LEU A 403 41.18 62.09 -37.72
N THR A 404 41.10 62.56 -38.97
CA THR A 404 39.86 62.56 -39.77
C THR A 404 39.35 61.14 -40.06
N GLY A 405 40.25 60.21 -40.44
CA GLY A 405 39.85 58.80 -40.60
C GLY A 405 39.31 58.16 -39.32
N SER A 406 39.78 58.63 -38.15
CA SER A 406 39.26 58.21 -36.85
C SER A 406 37.88 58.79 -36.54
N LEU A 407 37.63 60.03 -36.95
CA LEU A 407 36.32 60.69 -36.83
C LEU A 407 35.27 60.02 -37.72
N ASP A 408 35.62 59.68 -38.97
CA ASP A 408 34.73 58.96 -39.89
C ASP A 408 34.35 57.57 -39.36
N GLY A 409 35.30 56.86 -38.73
CA GLY A 409 35.03 55.59 -38.05
C GLY A 409 34.03 55.73 -36.89
N VAL A 410 34.10 56.81 -36.10
CA VAL A 410 33.16 57.07 -34.99
C VAL A 410 31.77 57.41 -35.49
N LEU A 411 31.69 58.22 -36.56
CA LEU A 411 30.41 58.59 -37.17
C LEU A 411 29.72 57.38 -37.80
N SER A 412 30.46 56.53 -38.52
CA SER A 412 29.92 55.30 -39.12
C SER A 412 29.46 54.30 -38.06
N ALA A 413 30.23 54.12 -36.97
CA ALA A 413 29.81 53.27 -35.85
C ALA A 413 28.53 53.79 -35.18
N ARG A 414 28.39 55.12 -35.01
CA ARG A 414 27.18 55.73 -34.45
C ARG A 414 25.94 55.48 -35.30
N GLU A 415 26.05 55.57 -36.62
CA GLU A 415 24.93 55.29 -37.54
C GLU A 415 24.48 53.83 -37.43
N THR A 416 25.42 52.87 -37.46
CA THR A 416 25.10 51.45 -37.27
C THR A 416 24.43 51.19 -35.92
N ILE A 417 24.86 51.87 -34.84
CA ILE A 417 24.26 51.63 -33.52
C ILE A 417 22.84 52.21 -33.40
N ASN A 418 22.57 53.34 -34.03
CA ASN A 418 21.20 53.87 -34.07
C ASN A 418 20.25 52.92 -34.80
N LEU A 419 20.74 52.23 -35.84
CA LEU A 419 20.00 51.23 -36.61
C LEU A 419 19.74 49.98 -35.76
N VAL A 420 20.79 49.40 -35.17
CA VAL A 420 20.75 48.25 -34.24
C VAL A 420 19.78 48.51 -33.07
N ASN A 421 19.83 49.71 -32.49
CA ASN A 421 18.93 50.09 -31.39
C ASN A 421 17.47 50.22 -31.83
N GLY A 422 17.21 50.77 -33.02
CA GLY A 422 15.86 50.86 -33.57
C GLY A 422 15.23 49.50 -33.84
N GLN A 423 16.03 48.53 -34.29
CA GLN A 423 15.60 47.16 -34.57
C GLN A 423 15.40 46.34 -33.30
N LEU A 424 16.31 46.46 -32.31
CA LEU A 424 16.20 45.80 -31.00
C LEU A 424 14.99 46.28 -30.19
N ALA A 425 14.72 47.59 -30.15
CA ALA A 425 13.62 48.15 -29.35
C ALA A 425 12.22 47.77 -29.85
N GLY A 426 12.12 47.30 -31.09
CA GLY A 426 10.85 46.88 -31.70
C GLY A 426 10.76 45.40 -32.04
N MET A 427 11.85 44.62 -31.88
CA MET A 427 11.99 43.26 -32.42
C MET A 427 11.50 43.12 -33.86
N LYS A 428 11.65 44.18 -34.67
CA LYS A 428 10.87 44.36 -35.90
C LYS A 428 11.57 43.92 -37.18
N ASN A 429 12.81 43.43 -37.11
CA ASN A 429 13.60 42.84 -38.22
C ASN A 429 14.84 42.11 -37.65
N VAL A 430 14.63 41.08 -36.84
CA VAL A 430 15.73 40.36 -36.14
C VAL A 430 16.69 39.66 -37.11
N GLU A 431 16.23 39.32 -38.33
CA GLU A 431 17.07 38.76 -39.40
C GLU A 431 18.13 39.76 -39.89
N GLU A 432 17.77 41.05 -40.03
CA GLU A 432 18.71 42.11 -40.43
C GLU A 432 19.65 42.47 -39.27
N LEU A 433 19.16 42.37 -38.04
CA LEU A 433 19.89 42.70 -36.81
C LEU A 433 21.18 41.88 -36.62
N SER A 434 21.18 40.60 -37.00
CA SER A 434 22.38 39.75 -36.95
C SER A 434 23.51 40.30 -37.84
N SER A 435 23.15 40.72 -39.06
CA SER A 435 24.06 41.35 -40.02
C SER A 435 24.57 42.70 -39.49
N GLU A 436 23.69 43.50 -38.90
CA GLU A 436 24.04 44.81 -38.35
C GLU A 436 24.92 44.74 -37.10
N LEU A 437 24.70 43.75 -36.22
CA LEU A 437 25.57 43.48 -35.08
C LEU A 437 26.96 43.00 -35.54
N SER A 438 27.03 42.23 -36.64
CA SER A 438 28.29 41.82 -37.27
C SER A 438 29.05 42.99 -37.89
N ASP A 439 28.35 43.88 -38.60
CA ASP A 439 28.90 45.12 -39.14
C ASP A 439 29.42 46.03 -38.01
N LEU A 440 28.64 46.16 -36.92
CA LEU A 440 29.05 46.90 -35.74
C LEU A 440 30.30 46.30 -35.08
N SER A 441 30.37 44.98 -34.93
CA SER A 441 31.55 44.27 -34.40
C SER A 441 32.81 44.57 -35.21
N SER A 442 32.69 44.47 -36.54
CA SER A 442 33.76 44.77 -37.50
C SER A 442 34.24 46.23 -37.37
N LYS A 443 33.31 47.17 -37.27
CA LYS A 443 33.60 48.61 -37.09
C LYS A 443 34.25 48.91 -35.75
N LEU A 444 33.94 48.16 -34.69
CA LEU A 444 34.57 48.30 -33.37
C LEU A 444 36.00 47.73 -33.34
N SER A 445 36.30 46.69 -34.13
CA SER A 445 37.66 46.14 -34.26
C SER A 445 38.66 47.18 -34.77
N TRP A 446 38.23 48.03 -35.70
CA TRP A 446 39.06 49.11 -36.23
C TRP A 446 39.58 50.05 -35.12
N PHE A 447 38.77 50.34 -34.09
CA PHE A 447 39.19 51.17 -32.96
C PHE A 447 40.24 50.49 -32.08
N VAL A 448 40.10 49.17 -31.89
CA VAL A 448 41.06 48.36 -31.14
C VAL A 448 42.41 48.32 -31.86
N ASP A 449 42.40 48.16 -33.18
CA ASP A 449 43.61 48.08 -34.02
C ASP A 449 44.36 49.42 -34.11
N ASN A 450 43.64 50.55 -33.99
CA ASN A 450 44.22 51.90 -34.04
C ASN A 450 44.45 52.52 -32.64
N ARG A 451 44.25 51.74 -31.58
CA ARG A 451 44.32 52.17 -30.16
C ARG A 451 45.64 52.84 -29.78
N GLU A 452 46.78 52.27 -30.15
CA GLU A 452 48.09 52.85 -29.82
C GLU A 452 48.30 54.21 -30.51
N VAL A 453 47.76 54.38 -31.71
CA VAL A 453 47.90 55.61 -32.49
C VAL A 453 47.07 56.74 -31.87
N LEU A 454 45.85 56.43 -31.42
CA LEU A 454 44.99 57.36 -30.69
C LEU A 454 45.59 57.78 -29.33
N MET A 455 46.22 56.85 -28.61
CA MET A 455 46.89 57.15 -27.33
C MET A 455 48.18 57.98 -27.49
N LYS A 456 48.90 57.79 -28.60
CA LYS A 456 50.11 58.58 -28.94
C LYS A 456 49.77 60.01 -29.41
N ALA A 457 48.52 60.29 -29.79
CA ALA A 457 48.03 61.64 -30.15
C ALA A 457 47.83 62.59 -28.94
N SER A 458 48.22 62.21 -27.73
CA SER A 458 47.76 62.75 -26.44
C SER A 458 48.39 64.07 -25.95
N GLY A 459 48.97 64.89 -26.83
CA GLY A 459 49.44 66.24 -26.46
C GLY A 459 48.33 67.17 -25.92
N ASN A 460 47.05 66.78 -26.04
CA ASN A 460 45.88 67.52 -25.57
C ASN A 460 45.08 66.71 -24.53
N SER A 461 44.89 67.28 -23.33
CA SER A 461 44.30 66.58 -22.18
C SER A 461 42.85 66.12 -22.38
N GLU A 462 42.10 66.76 -23.29
CA GLU A 462 40.72 66.38 -23.63
C GLU A 462 40.66 65.10 -24.48
N ILE A 463 41.65 64.90 -25.37
CA ILE A 463 41.73 63.72 -26.24
C ILE A 463 42.13 62.48 -25.43
N SER A 464 43.07 62.62 -24.48
CA SER A 464 43.49 61.52 -23.61
C SER A 464 42.34 61.00 -22.75
N LYS A 465 41.54 61.89 -22.15
CA LYS A 465 40.34 61.52 -21.38
C LYS A 465 39.29 60.85 -22.25
N GLY A 466 39.14 61.30 -23.50
CA GLY A 466 38.26 60.67 -24.48
C GLY A 466 38.72 59.26 -24.88
N ALA A 467 40.01 59.04 -25.08
CA ALA A 467 40.57 57.74 -25.42
C ALA A 467 40.36 56.70 -24.31
N ASP A 468 40.43 57.09 -23.04
CA ASP A 468 40.14 56.21 -21.91
C ASP A 468 38.66 55.82 -21.84
N VAL A 469 37.74 56.75 -22.13
CA VAL A 469 36.31 56.48 -22.24
C VAL A 469 36.01 55.53 -23.41
N ILE A 470 36.70 55.68 -24.55
CA ILE A 470 36.61 54.75 -25.69
C ILE A 470 37.07 53.35 -25.29
N ASN A 471 38.19 53.23 -24.58
CA ASN A 471 38.72 51.93 -24.16
C ASN A 471 37.76 51.19 -23.22
N ILE A 472 37.14 51.90 -22.27
CA ILE A 472 36.16 51.32 -21.35
C ILE A 472 34.90 50.88 -22.11
N ALA A 473 34.37 51.74 -22.98
CA ALA A 473 33.19 51.42 -23.77
C ALA A 473 33.44 50.25 -24.74
N LEU A 474 34.60 50.21 -25.42
CA LEU A 474 35.00 49.09 -26.28
C LEU A 474 35.18 47.78 -25.51
N SER A 475 35.79 47.82 -24.32
CA SER A 475 35.96 46.63 -23.48
C SER A 475 34.62 46.07 -22.97
N ASN A 476 33.63 46.93 -22.75
CA ASN A 476 32.30 46.51 -22.34
C ASN A 476 31.50 45.97 -23.53
N LEU A 477 31.56 46.66 -24.69
CA LEU A 477 30.91 46.22 -25.93
C LEU A 477 31.50 44.90 -26.44
N SER A 478 32.82 44.69 -26.40
CA SER A 478 33.45 43.45 -26.84
C SER A 478 33.06 42.21 -26.02
N ARG A 479 32.55 42.41 -24.79
CA ARG A 479 32.00 41.34 -23.95
C ARG A 479 30.54 41.03 -24.24
N VAL A 480 29.76 42.04 -24.62
CA VAL A 480 28.30 41.93 -24.78
C VAL A 480 27.90 41.57 -26.21
N LEU A 481 28.64 42.05 -27.21
CA LEU A 481 28.30 41.87 -28.63
C LEU A 481 28.29 40.40 -29.09
N PRO A 482 29.27 39.55 -28.72
CA PRO A 482 29.26 38.13 -29.11
C PRO A 482 28.06 37.38 -28.51
N VAL A 483 27.71 37.67 -27.26
CA VAL A 483 26.55 37.08 -26.57
C VAL A 483 25.26 37.48 -27.28
N LEU A 484 25.12 38.77 -27.64
CA LEU A 484 23.98 39.25 -28.41
C LEU A 484 23.87 38.60 -29.80
N GLN A 485 24.99 38.41 -30.50
CA GLN A 485 25.00 37.73 -31.80
C GLN A 485 24.54 36.27 -31.69
N THR A 486 25.03 35.54 -30.69
CA THR A 486 24.60 34.17 -30.41
C THR A 486 23.13 34.12 -30.06
N SER A 487 22.67 34.97 -29.14
CA SER A 487 21.27 35.01 -28.73
C SER A 487 20.33 35.39 -29.89
N VAL A 488 20.73 36.32 -30.77
CA VAL A 488 19.95 36.68 -31.99
C VAL A 488 19.86 35.49 -32.96
N SER A 489 20.95 34.74 -33.14
CA SER A 489 20.93 33.53 -33.98
C SER A 489 20.03 32.44 -33.41
N GLU A 490 20.12 32.19 -32.10
CA GLU A 490 19.27 31.23 -31.39
C GLU A 490 17.80 31.64 -31.44
N TYR A 491 17.50 32.93 -31.27
CA TYR A 491 16.14 33.45 -31.37
C TYR A 491 15.52 33.19 -32.75
N LEU A 492 16.27 33.41 -33.84
CA LEU A 492 15.79 33.17 -35.20
C LEU A 492 15.50 31.68 -35.46
N GLU A 493 16.38 30.79 -34.98
CA GLU A 493 16.20 29.35 -35.13
C GLU A 493 14.99 28.83 -34.34
N VAL A 494 14.89 29.21 -33.06
CA VAL A 494 13.81 28.77 -32.17
C VAL A 494 12.47 29.39 -32.59
N SER A 495 12.42 30.67 -32.96
CA SER A 495 11.21 31.33 -33.42
C SER A 495 10.66 30.71 -34.71
N LYS A 496 11.55 30.37 -35.66
CA LYS A 496 11.15 29.68 -36.89
C LYS A 496 10.60 28.28 -36.61
N SER A 497 11.27 27.52 -35.74
CA SER A 497 10.81 26.20 -35.31
C SER A 497 9.45 26.24 -34.58
N ALA A 498 9.21 27.27 -33.75
CA ALA A 498 7.93 27.50 -33.09
C ALA A 498 6.81 27.78 -34.12
N GLU A 499 7.05 28.63 -35.11
CA GLU A 499 6.06 28.97 -36.13
C GLU A 499 5.73 27.77 -37.04
N GLU A 500 6.73 26.97 -37.41
CA GLU A 500 6.53 25.71 -38.15
C GLU A 500 5.69 24.71 -37.33
N SER A 501 5.98 24.56 -36.04
CA SER A 501 5.24 23.68 -35.13
C SER A 501 3.78 24.15 -34.96
N LYS A 502 3.56 25.45 -34.86
CA LYS A 502 2.24 26.07 -34.75
C LYS A 502 1.38 25.91 -36.01
N SER A 503 1.97 26.10 -37.19
CA SER A 503 1.30 25.87 -38.48
C SER A 503 0.92 24.40 -38.67
N ARG A 504 1.81 23.47 -38.30
CA ARG A 504 1.52 22.03 -38.34
C ARG A 504 0.44 21.64 -37.35
N LEU A 505 0.45 22.23 -36.15
CA LEU A 505 -0.59 22.02 -35.14
C LEU A 505 -1.98 22.45 -35.64
N GLN A 506 -2.09 23.64 -36.24
CA GLN A 506 -3.35 24.12 -36.83
C GLN A 506 -3.88 23.19 -37.93
N THR A 507 -2.97 22.65 -38.75
CA THR A 507 -3.34 21.71 -39.82
C THR A 507 -3.91 20.42 -39.24
N LEU A 508 -3.23 19.82 -38.26
CA LEU A 508 -3.69 18.60 -37.58
C LEU A 508 -4.96 18.82 -36.78
N GLU A 509 -5.14 19.96 -36.12
CA GLU A 509 -6.39 20.29 -35.42
C GLU A 509 -7.58 20.45 -36.40
N GLY A 510 -7.35 20.98 -37.60
CA GLY A 510 -8.36 21.03 -38.66
C GLY A 510 -8.68 19.66 -39.28
N GLU A 511 -7.69 18.77 -39.40
CA GLU A 511 -7.91 17.38 -39.83
C GLU A 511 -8.64 16.57 -38.76
N LYS A 512 -8.32 16.78 -37.48
CA LYS A 512 -9.03 16.20 -36.33
C LYS A 512 -10.52 16.50 -36.36
N GLU A 513 -10.89 17.76 -36.63
CA GLU A 513 -12.30 18.17 -36.69
C GLU A 513 -13.07 17.41 -37.79
N LYS A 514 -12.46 17.21 -38.97
CA LYS A 514 -13.04 16.42 -40.06
C LYS A 514 -13.22 14.94 -39.70
N LEU A 515 -12.28 14.37 -38.93
CA LEU A 515 -12.38 12.99 -38.46
C LEU A 515 -13.50 12.83 -37.43
N LEU A 516 -13.63 13.78 -36.49
CA LEU A 516 -14.72 13.82 -35.52
C LEU A 516 -16.09 13.92 -36.21
N ASP A 517 -16.22 14.75 -37.25
CA ASP A 517 -17.43 14.81 -38.06
C ASP A 517 -17.73 13.47 -38.75
N THR A 518 -16.72 12.80 -39.28
CA THR A 518 -16.87 11.49 -39.92
C THR A 518 -17.34 10.42 -38.92
N ILE A 519 -16.76 10.40 -37.72
CA ILE A 519 -17.14 9.52 -36.62
C ILE A 519 -18.60 9.79 -36.21
N SER A 520 -18.97 11.06 -36.01
CA SER A 520 -20.35 11.43 -35.62
C SER A 520 -21.39 11.06 -36.68
N ASN A 521 -21.06 11.23 -37.96
CA ASN A 521 -21.96 10.88 -39.06
C ASN A 521 -22.25 9.38 -39.18
N HIS A 522 -21.35 8.53 -38.68
CA HIS A 522 -21.47 7.06 -38.74
C HIS A 522 -21.69 6.39 -37.38
N GLU A 523 -21.79 7.16 -36.29
CA GLU A 523 -21.87 6.65 -34.92
C GLU A 523 -23.05 5.69 -34.68
N GLU A 524 -24.25 6.03 -35.16
CA GLU A 524 -25.44 5.19 -34.94
C GLU A 524 -25.43 3.90 -35.79
N GLU A 525 -24.84 3.96 -36.99
CA GLU A 525 -24.60 2.76 -37.82
C GLU A 525 -23.54 1.88 -37.17
N ALA A 526 -22.46 2.48 -36.68
CA ALA A 526 -21.39 1.80 -35.98
C ALA A 526 -21.87 1.15 -34.68
N ARG A 527 -22.73 1.80 -33.91
CA ARG A 527 -23.31 1.24 -32.67
C ARG A 527 -24.09 -0.06 -32.92
N LYS A 528 -24.87 -0.12 -34.01
CA LYS A 528 -25.60 -1.35 -34.39
C LYS A 528 -24.66 -2.44 -34.90
N ALA A 529 -23.65 -2.06 -35.67
CA ALA A 529 -22.60 -2.95 -36.13
C ALA A 529 -21.82 -3.56 -34.95
N GLU A 530 -21.45 -2.74 -33.97
CA GLU A 530 -20.74 -3.14 -32.76
C GLU A 530 -21.58 -4.09 -31.89
N GLU A 531 -22.89 -3.84 -31.75
CA GLU A 531 -23.81 -4.76 -31.07
C GLU A 531 -23.84 -6.13 -31.78
N SER A 532 -23.92 -6.14 -33.11
CA SER A 532 -23.88 -7.37 -33.92
C SER A 532 -22.53 -8.09 -33.79
N TYR A 533 -21.42 -7.35 -33.82
CA TYR A 533 -20.06 -7.86 -33.63
C TYR A 533 -19.89 -8.50 -32.25
N VAL A 534 -20.35 -7.84 -31.18
CA VAL A 534 -20.30 -8.36 -29.81
C VAL A 534 -21.09 -9.67 -29.70
N HIS A 535 -22.26 -9.75 -30.34
CA HIS A 535 -23.03 -10.99 -30.36
C HIS A 535 -22.36 -12.10 -31.18
N ALA A 536 -21.69 -11.77 -32.29
CA ALA A 536 -20.90 -12.73 -33.06
C ALA A 536 -19.72 -13.28 -32.23
N LEU A 537 -19.01 -12.40 -31.53
CA LEU A 537 -17.92 -12.78 -30.61
C LEU A 537 -18.42 -13.65 -29.45
N GLU A 538 -19.56 -13.28 -28.86
CA GLU A 538 -20.23 -14.09 -27.84
C GLU A 538 -20.58 -15.49 -28.38
N ALA A 539 -21.15 -15.59 -29.58
CA ALA A 539 -21.50 -16.88 -30.18
C ALA A 539 -20.26 -17.76 -30.44
N ILE A 540 -19.15 -17.18 -30.90
CA ILE A 540 -17.89 -17.90 -31.10
C ILE A 540 -17.35 -18.43 -29.76
N ASN A 541 -17.30 -17.56 -28.74
CA ASN A 541 -16.79 -17.92 -27.41
C ASN A 541 -17.67 -18.97 -26.69
N ILE A 542 -18.99 -18.93 -26.90
CA ILE A 542 -19.88 -19.97 -26.38
C ILE A 542 -19.66 -21.29 -27.13
N ARG A 543 -19.53 -21.27 -28.47
CA ARG A 543 -19.27 -22.47 -29.27
C ARG A 543 -17.93 -23.11 -28.95
N SER A 544 -16.89 -22.32 -28.72
CA SER A 544 -15.60 -22.86 -28.27
C SER A 544 -15.70 -23.48 -26.88
N ALA A 545 -16.43 -22.87 -25.95
CA ALA A 545 -16.69 -23.46 -24.64
C ALA A 545 -17.49 -24.78 -24.73
N MET A 546 -18.39 -24.90 -25.71
CA MET A 546 -19.16 -26.13 -25.93
C MET A 546 -18.30 -27.36 -26.24
N LEU A 547 -17.11 -27.19 -26.83
CA LEU A 547 -16.16 -28.28 -27.10
C LEU A 547 -15.80 -29.06 -25.83
N TYR A 548 -15.71 -28.36 -24.69
CA TYR A 548 -15.45 -28.98 -23.40
C TYR A 548 -16.71 -29.59 -22.79
N THR A 549 -17.90 -29.05 -23.11
CA THR A 549 -19.18 -29.58 -22.63
C THR A 549 -19.61 -30.84 -23.34
N ASP A 550 -19.09 -31.14 -24.53
CA ASP A 550 -19.44 -32.32 -25.30
C ASP A 550 -18.72 -33.60 -24.86
N ARG A 551 -17.62 -33.46 -24.13
CA ARG A 551 -16.83 -34.59 -23.61
C ARG A 551 -17.22 -34.90 -22.17
N GLU A 552 -17.38 -36.17 -21.84
CA GLU A 552 -17.60 -36.58 -20.45
C GLU A 552 -16.33 -36.34 -19.63
N ILE A 553 -16.51 -35.87 -18.39
CA ILE A 553 -15.41 -35.63 -17.46
C ILE A 553 -15.10 -36.94 -16.73
N LEU A 554 -13.93 -37.53 -16.97
CA LEU A 554 -13.55 -38.85 -16.47
C LEU A 554 -12.59 -38.81 -15.28
N SER A 555 -11.95 -37.66 -15.03
CA SER A 555 -10.99 -37.48 -13.95
C SER A 555 -11.12 -36.11 -13.27
N ILE A 556 -10.61 -36.00 -12.03
CA ILE A 556 -10.60 -34.73 -11.30
C ILE A 556 -9.78 -33.68 -12.04
N GLU A 557 -8.70 -34.09 -12.73
CA GLU A 557 -7.88 -33.18 -13.53
C GLU A 557 -8.62 -32.65 -14.75
N GLU A 558 -9.38 -33.51 -15.45
CA GLU A 558 -10.30 -33.05 -16.50
C GLU A 558 -11.37 -32.10 -15.95
N ALA A 559 -11.87 -32.35 -14.73
CA ALA A 559 -12.84 -31.46 -14.08
C ALA A 559 -12.24 -30.07 -13.79
N ARG A 560 -10.98 -30.01 -13.36
CA ARG A 560 -10.27 -28.73 -13.15
C ARG A 560 -10.08 -27.98 -14.45
N ASN A 561 -9.61 -28.67 -15.49
CA ASN A 561 -9.44 -28.09 -16.83
C ASN A 561 -10.78 -27.59 -17.38
N TYR A 562 -11.85 -28.36 -17.19
CA TYR A 562 -13.21 -27.96 -17.56
C TYR A 562 -13.62 -26.64 -16.89
N VAL A 563 -13.46 -26.52 -15.56
CA VAL A 563 -13.78 -25.29 -14.83
C VAL A 563 -12.92 -24.12 -15.30
N LEU A 564 -11.61 -24.32 -15.47
CA LEU A 564 -10.67 -23.27 -15.86
C LEU A 564 -11.03 -22.69 -17.23
N ASN A 565 -11.34 -23.55 -18.20
CA ASN A 565 -11.69 -23.13 -19.56
C ASN A 565 -13.07 -22.45 -19.66
N LEU A 566 -14.03 -22.83 -18.81
CA LEU A 566 -15.39 -22.26 -18.86
C LEU A 566 -15.58 -21.00 -18.01
N THR A 567 -14.70 -20.76 -17.03
CA THR A 567 -14.88 -19.67 -16.03
C THR A 567 -15.09 -18.31 -16.69
N ASN A 568 -14.28 -17.96 -17.69
CA ASN A 568 -14.36 -16.66 -18.35
C ASN A 568 -15.67 -16.51 -19.14
N VAL A 569 -16.08 -17.54 -19.89
CA VAL A 569 -17.32 -17.51 -20.68
C VAL A 569 -18.54 -17.42 -19.78
N LEU A 570 -18.60 -18.23 -18.71
CA LEU A 570 -19.71 -18.21 -17.76
C LEU A 570 -19.81 -16.88 -16.99
N ASN A 571 -18.68 -16.30 -16.62
CA ASN A 571 -18.68 -15.02 -15.92
C ASN A 571 -19.08 -13.86 -16.85
N SER A 572 -18.47 -13.79 -18.04
CA SER A 572 -18.67 -12.67 -18.98
C SER A 572 -20.07 -12.64 -19.60
N TYR A 573 -20.63 -13.80 -19.95
CA TYR A 573 -21.89 -13.86 -20.71
C TYR A 573 -23.10 -14.27 -19.87
N PHE A 574 -22.87 -14.93 -18.73
CA PHE A 574 -23.96 -15.44 -17.88
C PHE A 574 -23.93 -14.90 -16.45
N ASN A 575 -22.91 -14.12 -16.07
CA ASN A 575 -22.70 -13.61 -14.70
C ASN A 575 -22.68 -14.75 -13.65
N ILE A 576 -22.20 -15.93 -14.05
CA ILE A 576 -22.09 -17.08 -13.15
C ILE A 576 -20.65 -17.23 -12.69
N LYS A 577 -20.45 -17.17 -11.37
CA LYS A 577 -19.13 -17.32 -10.75
C LYS A 577 -18.78 -18.80 -10.56
N ALA A 578 -17.65 -19.21 -11.13
CA ALA A 578 -17.13 -20.58 -11.03
C ALA A 578 -17.04 -21.13 -9.59
N PRO A 579 -16.57 -20.37 -8.56
CA PRO A 579 -16.51 -20.87 -7.18
C PRO A 579 -17.86 -21.32 -6.60
N VAL A 580 -18.96 -20.73 -7.09
CA VAL A 580 -20.32 -21.05 -6.65
C VAL A 580 -20.90 -22.18 -7.50
N ARG A 581 -20.72 -22.11 -8.83
CA ARG A 581 -21.27 -23.11 -9.75
C ARG A 581 -20.64 -24.48 -9.58
N TYR A 582 -19.31 -24.53 -9.42
CA TYR A 582 -18.53 -25.76 -9.32
C TYR A 582 -18.10 -26.04 -7.87
N ARG A 583 -18.95 -25.69 -6.90
CA ARG A 583 -18.58 -25.74 -5.48
C ARG A 583 -18.14 -27.14 -5.03
N THR A 584 -18.70 -28.21 -5.60
CA THR A 584 -18.29 -29.60 -5.37
C THR A 584 -16.79 -29.80 -5.61
N LEU A 585 -16.26 -29.42 -6.78
CA LEU A 585 -14.82 -29.53 -7.07
C LEU A 585 -13.98 -28.52 -6.28
N VAL A 586 -14.48 -27.29 -6.13
CA VAL A 586 -13.75 -26.23 -5.42
C VAL A 586 -13.55 -26.60 -3.95
N TRP A 587 -14.55 -27.22 -3.30
CA TRP A 587 -14.41 -27.72 -1.94
C TRP A 587 -13.32 -28.79 -1.84
N TYR A 588 -13.26 -29.73 -2.80
CA TYR A 588 -12.22 -30.76 -2.88
C TYR A 588 -10.81 -30.14 -2.92
N ASP A 589 -10.61 -29.17 -3.81
CA ASP A 589 -9.32 -28.49 -3.95
C ASP A 589 -8.97 -27.61 -2.74
N ASP A 590 -9.96 -26.91 -2.16
CA ASP A 590 -9.79 -26.11 -0.95
C ASP A 590 -9.39 -26.99 0.26
N PHE A 591 -9.98 -28.19 0.38
CA PHE A 591 -9.63 -29.16 1.41
C PHE A 591 -8.20 -29.69 1.22
N ALA A 592 -7.82 -30.09 0.00
CA ALA A 592 -6.46 -30.55 -0.27
C ALA A 592 -5.40 -29.49 0.08
N LYS A 593 -5.69 -28.22 -0.21
CA LYS A 593 -4.83 -27.09 0.19
C LYS A 593 -4.80 -26.92 1.71
N ALA A 594 -5.95 -27.04 2.38
CA ALA A 594 -6.03 -26.93 3.84
C ALA A 594 -5.24 -28.03 4.55
N ASP A 595 -5.34 -29.27 4.09
CA ASP A 595 -4.58 -30.42 4.58
C ASP A 595 -3.07 -30.23 4.38
N THR A 596 -2.66 -29.85 3.17
CA THR A 596 -1.24 -29.55 2.88
C THR A 596 -0.69 -28.48 3.82
N GLU A 597 -1.38 -27.34 3.97
CA GLU A 597 -0.95 -26.27 4.86
C GLU A 597 -0.91 -26.71 6.33
N ALA A 598 -1.85 -27.55 6.77
CA ALA A 598 -1.87 -28.10 8.12
C ALA A 598 -0.67 -29.04 8.35
N ARG A 599 -0.40 -29.97 7.43
CA ARG A 599 0.72 -30.94 7.50
C ARG A 599 2.09 -30.27 7.46
N ASP A 600 2.29 -29.35 6.53
CA ASP A 600 3.52 -28.56 6.47
C ASP A 600 3.76 -27.84 7.81
N GLY A 601 2.69 -27.26 8.37
CA GLY A 601 2.75 -26.62 9.68
C GLY A 601 3.05 -27.58 10.82
N THR A 602 2.51 -28.82 10.82
CA THR A 602 2.82 -29.83 11.85
C THR A 602 4.25 -30.35 11.75
N VAL A 603 4.80 -30.50 10.55
CA VAL A 603 6.22 -30.86 10.35
C VAL A 603 7.13 -29.80 10.97
N LEU A 604 6.91 -28.53 10.64
CA LEU A 604 7.67 -27.41 11.22
C LEU A 604 7.49 -27.32 12.74
N LEU A 605 6.28 -27.56 13.25
CA LEU A 605 6.03 -27.53 14.69
C LEU A 605 6.72 -28.70 15.42
N LYS A 606 6.77 -29.89 14.82
CA LYS A 606 7.54 -31.03 15.36
C LYS A 606 9.03 -30.71 15.46
N GLU A 607 9.60 -30.10 14.42
CA GLU A 607 11.00 -29.65 14.42
C GLU A 607 11.26 -28.62 15.52
N LEU A 608 10.37 -27.63 15.65
CA LEU A 608 10.44 -26.62 16.69
C LEU A 608 10.35 -27.24 18.11
N ILE A 609 9.40 -28.15 18.34
CA ILE A 609 9.27 -28.88 19.62
C ILE A 609 10.55 -29.65 19.95
N SER A 610 11.09 -30.39 18.97
CA SER A 610 12.30 -31.20 19.15
C SER A 610 13.49 -30.32 19.52
N SER A 611 13.73 -29.26 18.76
CA SER A 611 14.83 -28.31 18.99
C SER A 611 14.71 -27.62 20.35
N MET A 612 13.49 -27.23 20.73
CA MET A 612 13.20 -26.60 22.02
C MET A 612 13.42 -27.51 23.22
N ARG A 613 13.09 -28.80 23.10
CA ARG A 613 13.37 -29.77 24.16
C ARG A 613 14.87 -29.93 24.40
N VAL A 614 15.64 -30.12 23.32
CA VAL A 614 17.10 -30.26 23.41
C VAL A 614 17.73 -29.03 24.05
N MET A 615 17.36 -27.82 23.60
CA MET A 615 17.88 -26.58 24.19
C MET A 615 17.45 -26.37 25.64
N LYS A 616 16.21 -26.74 26.00
CA LYS A 616 15.74 -26.64 27.38
C LYS A 616 16.52 -27.58 28.29
N ASP A 617 16.79 -28.81 27.86
CA ASP A 617 17.51 -29.81 28.66
C ASP A 617 18.97 -29.38 28.89
N ASP A 618 19.63 -28.83 27.87
CA ASP A 618 20.97 -28.24 27.99
C ASP A 618 20.97 -27.05 28.96
N LEU A 619 20.01 -26.13 28.83
CA LEU A 619 19.83 -24.98 29.74
C LEU A 619 19.60 -25.43 31.18
N ALA A 620 18.73 -26.42 31.42
CA ALA A 620 18.40 -26.92 32.74
C ALA A 620 19.63 -27.44 33.50
N SER A 621 20.61 -28.01 32.79
CA SER A 621 21.85 -28.50 33.39
C SER A 621 22.78 -27.39 33.91
N LYS A 622 22.63 -26.15 33.42
CA LYS A 622 23.51 -25.01 33.71
C LYS A 622 22.86 -23.94 34.59
N ILE A 623 21.54 -23.81 34.54
CA ILE A 623 20.80 -22.66 35.03
C ILE A 623 20.93 -22.45 36.55
N GLU A 624 20.99 -23.54 37.34
CA GLU A 624 21.18 -23.44 38.78
C GLU A 624 22.54 -22.87 39.15
N ASN A 625 23.61 -23.41 38.55
CA ASN A 625 24.99 -22.94 38.75
C ASN A 625 25.12 -21.46 38.37
N TYR A 626 24.43 -21.05 37.31
CA TYR A 626 24.41 -19.66 36.88
C TYR A 626 23.75 -18.75 37.94
N ILE A 627 22.60 -19.14 38.50
CA ILE A 627 21.92 -18.38 39.55
C ILE A 627 22.87 -18.21 40.75
N GLU A 628 23.56 -19.27 41.15
CA GLU A 628 24.54 -19.23 42.25
C GLU A 628 25.68 -18.25 41.99
N LEU A 629 26.34 -18.35 40.83
CA LEU A 629 27.45 -17.46 40.43
C LEU A 629 27.03 -15.98 40.44
N ARG A 630 25.75 -15.72 40.17
CA ARG A 630 25.21 -14.37 40.16
C ARG A 630 25.04 -13.77 41.55
N PHE A 631 24.64 -14.57 42.55
CA PHE A 631 24.63 -14.12 43.95
C PHE A 631 26.03 -13.91 44.51
N LEU A 632 27.05 -14.52 43.91
CA LEU A 632 28.46 -14.27 44.20
C LEU A 632 29.00 -12.98 43.53
N GLY A 633 28.15 -12.21 42.84
CA GLY A 633 28.52 -10.93 42.23
C GLY A 633 29.07 -11.04 40.80
N THR A 634 29.05 -12.23 40.19
CA THR A 634 29.50 -12.43 38.80
C THR A 634 28.34 -12.23 37.82
N SER A 635 28.47 -11.32 36.86
CA SER A 635 27.54 -11.22 35.74
C SER A 635 28.00 -12.10 34.58
N ILE A 636 27.30 -13.20 34.34
CA ILE A 636 27.51 -14.07 33.17
C ILE A 636 26.33 -13.85 32.21
N THR A 637 26.41 -14.18 30.94
CA THR A 637 25.24 -14.26 30.05
C THR A 637 25.21 -15.65 29.44
N LEU A 638 24.06 -16.32 29.52
CA LEU A 638 23.84 -17.60 28.85
C LEU A 638 23.43 -17.34 27.41
N ASP A 639 24.24 -17.82 26.48
CA ASP A 639 23.97 -17.80 25.05
C ASP A 639 22.75 -18.67 24.68
N ASP A 640 22.44 -19.66 25.51
CA ASP A 640 21.31 -20.60 25.39
C ASP A 640 19.97 -19.86 25.20
N PHE A 641 19.73 -18.76 25.93
CA PHE A 641 18.49 -17.97 25.78
C PHE A 641 18.40 -17.26 24.42
N GLY A 642 19.53 -16.78 23.89
CA GLY A 642 19.60 -16.14 22.57
C GLY A 642 19.27 -17.15 21.48
N LYS A 643 19.89 -18.35 21.54
CA LYS A 643 19.60 -19.46 20.63
C LYS A 643 18.14 -19.88 20.67
N MET A 644 17.56 -20.06 21.86
CA MET A 644 16.14 -20.39 21.99
C MET A 644 15.24 -19.32 21.35
N GLN A 645 15.51 -18.03 21.56
CA GLN A 645 14.71 -16.96 20.94
C GLN A 645 14.85 -16.94 19.42
N GLU A 646 16.06 -17.12 18.89
CA GLU A 646 16.33 -17.15 17.45
C GLU A 646 15.62 -18.32 16.78
N THR A 647 15.75 -19.54 17.33
CA THR A 647 15.05 -20.73 16.83
C THR A 647 13.54 -20.57 16.91
N TYR A 648 13.01 -20.04 18.01
CA TYR A 648 11.59 -19.73 18.15
C TYR A 648 11.13 -18.78 17.05
N ASN A 649 11.79 -17.63 16.89
CA ASN A 649 11.38 -16.61 15.92
C ASN A 649 11.45 -17.11 14.47
N SER A 650 12.49 -17.90 14.14
CA SER A 650 12.69 -18.44 12.79
C SER A 650 11.62 -19.47 12.39
N LEU A 651 11.35 -20.44 13.27
CA LEU A 651 10.43 -21.55 12.95
C LEU A 651 8.97 -21.20 13.24
N PHE A 652 8.68 -20.52 14.36
CA PHE A 652 7.30 -20.27 14.77
C PHE A 652 6.56 -19.32 13.82
N GLN A 653 7.25 -18.35 13.22
CA GLN A 653 6.62 -17.49 12.21
C GLN A 653 6.09 -18.31 11.03
N GLN A 654 6.86 -19.32 10.59
CA GLN A 654 6.46 -20.21 9.50
C GLN A 654 5.29 -21.12 9.91
N VAL A 655 5.35 -21.70 11.12
CA VAL A 655 4.25 -22.50 11.70
C VAL A 655 2.97 -21.67 11.78
N ASN A 656 3.03 -20.46 12.36
CA ASN A 656 1.88 -19.59 12.51
C ASN A 656 1.28 -19.22 11.15
N ALA A 657 2.10 -18.89 10.15
CA ALA A 657 1.61 -18.58 8.80
C ALA A 657 0.86 -19.77 8.17
N LYS A 658 1.43 -20.98 8.26
CA LYS A 658 0.81 -22.23 7.77
C LYS A 658 -0.51 -22.52 8.48
N TYR A 659 -0.53 -22.48 9.82
CA TYR A 659 -1.73 -22.75 10.61
C TYR A 659 -2.84 -21.71 10.42
N GLN A 660 -2.52 -20.43 10.26
CA GLN A 660 -3.53 -19.40 9.96
C GLN A 660 -4.18 -19.63 8.59
N ARG A 661 -3.39 -20.01 7.57
CA ARG A 661 -3.94 -20.32 6.24
C ARG A 661 -4.81 -21.58 6.26
N ALA A 662 -4.35 -22.65 6.90
CA ALA A 662 -5.14 -23.87 7.10
C ALA A 662 -6.46 -23.57 7.84
N SER A 663 -6.41 -22.86 8.97
CA SER A 663 -7.59 -22.47 9.75
C SER A 663 -8.60 -21.65 8.93
N ARG A 664 -8.11 -20.71 8.11
CA ARG A 664 -8.97 -19.92 7.21
C ARG A 664 -9.67 -20.82 6.19
N LEU A 665 -8.93 -21.69 5.49
CA LEU A 665 -9.51 -22.60 4.51
C LEU A 665 -10.52 -23.55 5.15
N ILE A 666 -10.20 -24.14 6.31
CA ILE A 666 -11.11 -24.99 7.08
C ILE A 666 -12.42 -24.26 7.42
N SER A 667 -12.33 -22.98 7.77
CA SER A 667 -13.53 -22.17 8.05
C SER A 667 -14.41 -22.00 6.81
N ASP A 668 -13.80 -21.70 5.65
CA ASP A 668 -14.52 -21.56 4.39
C ASP A 668 -15.17 -22.89 3.96
N LEU A 669 -14.52 -24.03 4.23
CA LEU A 669 -15.06 -25.37 4.00
C LEU A 669 -16.30 -25.65 4.87
N ILE A 670 -16.29 -25.22 6.14
CA ILE A 670 -17.43 -25.38 7.07
C ILE A 670 -18.59 -24.44 6.70
N GLU A 671 -18.29 -23.21 6.29
CA GLU A 671 -19.32 -22.21 5.95
C GLU A 671 -20.06 -22.53 4.65
N LYS A 672 -19.38 -23.16 3.69
CA LYS A 672 -19.92 -23.47 2.36
C LYS A 672 -19.77 -24.97 2.05
N PRO A 673 -20.55 -25.84 2.70
CA PRO A 673 -20.49 -27.27 2.45
C PRO A 673 -21.09 -27.63 1.08
N THR A 674 -20.84 -28.86 0.66
CA THR A 674 -21.35 -29.53 -0.54
C THR A 674 -22.10 -30.79 -0.13
N SER A 675 -22.85 -31.37 -1.07
CA SER A 675 -23.62 -32.63 -0.92
C SER A 675 -22.88 -33.76 -0.18
N TYR A 676 -21.57 -33.90 -0.40
CA TYR A 676 -20.76 -34.98 0.17
C TYR A 676 -19.91 -34.54 1.38
N SER A 677 -19.88 -33.24 1.72
CA SER A 677 -18.97 -32.71 2.74
C SER A 677 -19.66 -32.19 4.01
N GLU A 678 -21.00 -32.13 4.05
CA GLU A 678 -21.75 -31.69 5.23
C GLU A 678 -21.41 -32.48 6.50
N SER A 679 -21.09 -33.78 6.35
CA SER A 679 -20.72 -34.64 7.47
C SER A 679 -19.40 -34.26 8.14
N TYR A 680 -18.44 -33.67 7.42
CA TYR A 680 -17.09 -33.38 7.92
C TYR A 680 -17.00 -32.11 8.77
N ALA A 681 -18.10 -31.37 8.92
CA ALA A 681 -18.10 -30.10 9.63
C ALA A 681 -17.70 -30.24 11.11
N ALA A 682 -17.95 -31.40 11.74
CA ALA A 682 -17.57 -31.63 13.13
C ALA A 682 -16.06 -31.87 13.26
N GLU A 683 -15.51 -32.74 12.43
CA GLU A 683 -14.10 -33.14 12.37
C GLU A 683 -13.22 -31.94 11.98
N LEU A 684 -13.64 -31.17 10.98
CA LEU A 684 -12.98 -29.92 10.58
C LEU A 684 -12.95 -28.89 11.72
N ARG A 685 -14.01 -28.80 12.54
CA ARG A 685 -14.02 -27.92 13.72
C ARG A 685 -13.04 -28.38 14.80
N GLU A 686 -12.88 -29.69 14.99
CA GLU A 686 -11.90 -30.22 15.94
C GLU A 686 -10.45 -30.00 15.44
N ALA A 687 -10.19 -30.19 14.15
CA ALA A 687 -8.91 -29.86 13.54
C ALA A 687 -8.58 -28.35 13.69
N ASP A 688 -9.55 -27.46 13.41
CA ASP A 688 -9.38 -26.01 13.59
C ASP A 688 -9.14 -25.62 15.06
N LYS A 689 -9.84 -26.27 16.01
CA LYS A 689 -9.59 -26.07 17.45
C LYS A 689 -8.17 -26.49 17.83
N ALA A 690 -7.68 -27.61 17.31
CA ALA A 690 -6.33 -28.09 17.57
C ALA A 690 -5.25 -27.17 16.97
N LEU A 691 -5.42 -26.71 15.71
CA LEU A 691 -4.58 -25.71 15.07
C LEU A 691 -4.52 -24.42 15.90
N PHE A 692 -5.68 -23.92 16.33
CA PHE A 692 -5.78 -22.73 17.15
C PHE A 692 -5.11 -22.91 18.51
N ARG A 693 -5.32 -24.04 19.20
CA ARG A 693 -4.70 -24.30 20.51
C ARG A 693 -3.19 -24.45 20.40
N ALA A 694 -2.70 -25.18 19.41
CA ALA A 694 -1.27 -25.29 19.12
C ALA A 694 -0.68 -23.88 18.92
N ASN A 695 -1.32 -23.04 18.12
CA ASN A 695 -0.87 -21.65 17.95
C ASN A 695 -0.84 -20.88 19.29
N GLN A 696 -1.88 -20.98 20.13
CA GLN A 696 -1.94 -20.29 21.44
C GLN A 696 -0.85 -20.71 22.43
N ILE A 697 -0.39 -21.97 22.38
CA ILE A 697 0.71 -22.45 23.23
C ILE A 697 2.02 -21.75 22.87
N TRP A 698 2.21 -21.43 21.59
CA TRP A 698 3.47 -20.94 21.07
C TRP A 698 3.51 -19.41 20.90
N VAL A 699 2.40 -18.76 20.52
CA VAL A 699 2.31 -17.30 20.37
C VAL A 699 2.88 -16.61 21.61
N GLN A 700 3.94 -15.82 21.42
CA GLN A 700 4.54 -15.02 22.47
C GLN A 700 3.51 -14.03 23.03
N LYS A 701 3.09 -14.25 24.28
CA LYS A 701 2.19 -13.34 24.97
C LYS A 701 3.00 -12.24 25.63
N GLU A 702 2.57 -11.01 25.44
CA GLU A 702 3.17 -9.87 26.11
C GLU A 702 2.94 -9.94 27.63
N SER A 703 3.86 -9.33 28.38
CA SER A 703 3.71 -9.16 29.82
C SER A 703 2.46 -8.36 30.20
N THR A 704 1.94 -7.53 29.28
CA THR A 704 0.66 -6.81 29.32
C THR A 704 -0.49 -7.67 29.85
N TYR A 705 -0.65 -8.90 29.35
CA TYR A 705 -1.78 -9.77 29.73
C TYR A 705 -1.76 -10.16 31.21
N PHE A 706 -0.57 -10.33 31.80
CA PHE A 706 -0.39 -10.75 33.20
C PHE A 706 -0.72 -9.65 34.22
N TYR A 707 -0.70 -8.38 33.79
CA TYR A 707 -0.99 -7.24 34.64
C TYR A 707 -2.39 -6.66 34.45
N PHE A 708 -3.13 -7.11 33.45
CA PHE A 708 -4.44 -6.56 33.09
C PHE A 708 -5.42 -6.45 34.27
N VAL A 709 -5.61 -7.54 35.02
CA VAL A 709 -6.48 -7.54 36.21
C VAL A 709 -5.99 -6.56 37.27
N ARG A 710 -4.67 -6.47 37.45
CA ARG A 710 -4.06 -5.52 38.37
C ARG A 710 -4.28 -4.07 37.92
N TRP A 711 -4.23 -3.79 36.62
CA TRP A 711 -4.53 -2.46 36.08
C TRP A 711 -5.98 -2.05 36.31
N LEU A 712 -6.93 -2.98 36.13
CA LEU A 712 -8.33 -2.74 36.48
C LEU A 712 -8.48 -2.39 37.96
N LEU A 713 -7.85 -3.17 38.86
CA LEU A 713 -7.87 -2.90 40.29
C LEU A 713 -7.24 -1.54 40.63
N ASN A 714 -6.08 -1.22 40.06
CA ASN A 714 -5.42 0.08 40.24
C ASN A 714 -6.33 1.23 39.81
N SER A 715 -7.01 1.11 38.66
CA SER A 715 -7.97 2.11 38.18
C SER A 715 -9.17 2.27 39.11
N VAL A 716 -9.76 1.17 39.59
CA VAL A 716 -10.87 1.24 40.56
C VAL A 716 -10.43 1.93 41.84
N ILE A 717 -9.25 1.57 42.38
CA ILE A 717 -8.71 2.18 43.60
C ILE A 717 -8.52 3.69 43.42
N VAL A 718 -7.86 4.10 42.33
CA VAL A 718 -7.57 5.52 42.06
C VAL A 718 -8.86 6.29 41.81
N ALA A 719 -9.74 5.80 40.94
CA ALA A 719 -10.99 6.48 40.59
C ALA A 719 -11.94 6.61 41.78
N LEU A 720 -12.09 5.56 42.60
CA LEU A 720 -12.94 5.59 43.79
C LEU A 720 -12.39 6.54 44.85
N ALA A 721 -11.08 6.53 45.10
CA ALA A 721 -10.45 7.44 46.05
C ALA A 721 -10.62 8.91 45.64
N VAL A 722 -10.35 9.23 44.37
CA VAL A 722 -10.50 10.59 43.86
C VAL A 722 -11.97 11.02 43.86
N ALA A 723 -12.91 10.16 43.47
CA ALA A 723 -14.33 10.47 43.52
C ALA A 723 -14.80 10.79 44.94
N LEU A 724 -14.39 9.99 45.93
CA LEU A 724 -14.74 10.22 47.34
C LEU A 724 -14.15 11.54 47.88
N ILE A 725 -12.86 11.80 47.60
CA ILE A 725 -12.20 13.05 47.99
C ILE A 725 -12.89 14.24 47.34
N SER A 726 -13.12 14.16 46.02
CA SER A 726 -13.71 15.23 45.23
C SER A 726 -15.13 15.57 45.69
N VAL A 727 -15.99 14.58 45.89
CA VAL A 727 -17.36 14.79 46.40
C VAL A 727 -17.32 15.41 47.80
N THR A 728 -16.48 14.90 48.70
CA THR A 728 -16.41 15.39 50.08
C THR A 728 -15.95 16.84 50.13
N VAL A 729 -14.84 17.16 49.46
CA VAL A 729 -14.25 18.51 49.44
C VAL A 729 -15.17 19.48 48.69
N ALA A 730 -15.72 19.07 47.54
CA ALA A 730 -16.60 19.93 46.76
C ALA A 730 -17.92 20.22 47.48
N ALA A 731 -18.51 19.22 48.15
CA ALA A 731 -19.72 19.41 48.94
C ALA A 731 -19.53 20.39 50.10
N LEU A 732 -18.38 20.31 50.79
CA LEU A 732 -17.99 21.24 51.86
C LEU A 732 -17.75 22.65 51.33
N ALA A 733 -17.02 22.78 50.21
CA ALA A 733 -16.70 24.08 49.62
C ALA A 733 -17.92 24.76 48.98
N ALA A 734 -18.82 23.99 48.35
CA ALA A 734 -20.01 24.51 47.69
C ALA A 734 -21.00 25.18 48.67
N TYR A 735 -21.07 24.71 49.92
CA TYR A 735 -22.04 25.20 50.90
C TYR A 735 -21.82 26.69 51.24
N PRO A 736 -20.62 27.17 51.61
CA PRO A 736 -20.36 28.61 51.74
C PRO A 736 -20.64 29.40 50.46
N PHE A 737 -20.27 28.88 49.29
CA PHE A 737 -20.55 29.54 48.00
C PHE A 737 -22.03 29.59 47.62
N SER A 738 -22.90 28.82 48.28
CA SER A 738 -24.36 28.87 48.13
C SER A 738 -25.02 29.70 49.25
N ARG A 739 -24.69 29.44 50.51
CA ARG A 739 -25.43 29.94 51.69
C ARG A 739 -24.79 31.13 52.40
N MET A 740 -23.49 31.32 52.30
CA MET A 740 -22.77 32.36 53.07
C MET A 740 -22.49 33.61 52.23
N ARG A 741 -22.38 34.77 52.87
CA ARG A 741 -21.97 36.03 52.22
C ARG A 741 -20.57 36.38 52.69
N PHE A 742 -19.60 36.38 51.79
CA PHE A 742 -18.20 36.73 52.07
C PHE A 742 -17.61 37.52 50.88
N PRO A 743 -16.61 38.39 51.11
CA PRO A 743 -16.01 39.19 50.05
C PRO A 743 -15.37 38.29 48.99
N GLY A 744 -15.61 38.59 47.71
CA GLY A 744 -15.08 37.82 46.58
C GLY A 744 -15.80 36.50 46.27
N ARG A 745 -16.97 36.21 46.86
CA ARG A 745 -17.73 34.97 46.62
C ARG A 745 -17.93 34.60 45.14
N LYS A 746 -18.36 35.55 44.30
CA LYS A 746 -18.60 35.30 42.86
C LYS A 746 -17.29 35.22 42.09
N GLN A 747 -16.38 36.16 42.34
CA GLN A 747 -15.08 36.26 41.68
C GLN A 747 -14.18 35.05 42.00
N GLY A 748 -14.18 34.57 43.24
CA GLY A 748 -13.42 33.41 43.67
C GLY A 748 -13.90 32.12 43.01
N LEU A 749 -15.23 31.91 42.92
CA LEU A 749 -15.79 30.77 42.21
C LEU A 749 -15.46 30.82 40.71
N LEU A 750 -15.56 32.01 40.09
CA LEU A 750 -15.17 32.21 38.69
C LEU A 750 -13.67 31.99 38.47
N ALA A 751 -12.82 32.49 39.36
CA ALA A 751 -11.37 32.32 39.28
C ALA A 751 -10.97 30.83 39.35
N LEU A 752 -11.58 30.07 40.26
CA LEU A 752 -11.35 28.62 40.36
C LEU A 752 -11.72 27.89 39.06
N LEU A 753 -12.85 28.24 38.43
CA LEU A 753 -13.24 27.68 37.14
C LEU A 753 -12.27 28.07 36.03
N LEU A 754 -11.88 29.35 35.94
CA LEU A 754 -10.95 29.83 34.92
C LEU A 754 -9.58 29.14 35.02
N VAL A 755 -9.07 28.92 36.23
CA VAL A 755 -7.83 28.17 36.44
C VAL A 755 -7.96 26.72 35.98
N GLN A 756 -9.10 26.05 36.26
CA GLN A 756 -9.31 24.66 35.84
C GLN A 756 -9.52 24.50 34.32
N MET A 757 -9.98 25.54 33.62
CA MET A 757 -10.14 25.52 32.16
C MET A 757 -8.79 25.56 31.41
N PHE A 758 -7.67 25.84 32.09
CA PHE A 758 -6.35 25.70 31.48
C PHE A 758 -6.06 24.23 31.15
N PRO A 759 -5.55 23.92 29.93
CA PRO A 759 -5.25 22.55 29.53
C PRO A 759 -4.26 21.85 30.47
N SER A 760 -4.62 20.67 30.97
CA SER A 760 -3.80 19.94 31.95
C SER A 760 -2.40 19.55 31.46
N ILE A 761 -2.26 19.41 30.14
CA ILE A 761 -0.99 19.10 29.47
C ILE A 761 0.06 20.18 29.72
N MET A 762 -0.34 21.45 29.85
CA MET A 762 0.61 22.57 29.98
C MET A 762 1.42 22.52 31.28
N PHE A 763 0.84 21.99 32.35
CA PHE A 763 1.49 21.91 33.66
C PHE A 763 2.00 20.51 34.01
N MET A 764 2.02 19.61 33.03
CA MET A 764 2.48 18.22 33.17
C MET A 764 3.93 18.11 33.67
N VAL A 765 4.84 18.94 33.15
CA VAL A 765 6.25 19.00 33.59
C VAL A 765 6.35 19.46 35.05
N ALA A 766 5.52 20.44 35.43
CA ALA A 766 5.49 20.94 36.80
C ALA A 766 4.95 19.88 37.78
N LEU A 767 3.92 19.12 37.39
CA LEU A 767 3.40 18.01 38.20
C LEU A 767 4.43 16.89 38.38
N TYR A 768 5.19 16.56 37.33
CA TYR A 768 6.26 15.56 37.41
C TYR A 768 7.33 15.99 38.43
N ALA A 769 7.82 17.24 38.32
CA ALA A 769 8.81 17.78 39.24
C ALA A 769 8.27 17.87 40.69
N LEU A 770 7.00 18.24 40.85
CA LEU A 770 6.33 18.28 42.16
C LEU A 770 6.31 16.90 42.83
N LEU A 771 5.89 15.86 42.11
CA LEU A 771 5.85 14.50 42.67
C LEU A 771 7.24 13.92 42.89
N GLN A 772 8.23 14.30 42.08
CA GLN A 772 9.62 13.91 42.31
C GLN A 772 10.14 14.51 43.63
N PHE A 773 9.91 15.80 43.85
CA PHE A 773 10.25 16.46 45.11
C PHE A 773 9.48 15.85 46.28
N LEU A 774 8.15 15.70 46.16
CA LEU A 774 7.31 15.18 47.21
C LEU A 774 7.66 13.74 47.58
N GLY A 775 8.06 12.91 46.60
CA GLY A 775 8.53 11.54 46.82
C GLY A 775 9.81 11.45 47.65
N SER A 776 10.64 12.49 47.65
CA SER A 776 11.83 12.53 48.51
C SER A 776 11.49 12.74 49.99
N VAL A 777 10.33 13.35 50.29
CA VAL A 777 9.87 13.65 51.64
C VAL A 777 8.83 12.63 52.12
N VAL A 778 7.85 12.32 51.27
CA VAL A 778 6.74 11.38 51.50
C VAL A 778 6.70 10.38 50.34
N PRO A 779 7.41 9.23 50.46
CA PRO A 779 7.55 8.28 49.35
C PRO A 779 6.23 7.79 48.74
N PHE A 780 5.16 7.68 49.55
CA PHE A 780 3.82 7.27 49.08
C PHE A 780 3.18 8.27 48.11
N LEU A 781 3.56 9.54 48.15
CA LEU A 781 3.08 10.59 47.22
C LEU A 781 4.09 10.89 46.11
N GLY A 782 5.11 10.04 45.96
CA GLY A 782 6.14 10.21 44.95
C GLY A 782 5.72 9.78 43.54
N LEU A 783 6.64 9.96 42.60
CA LEU A 783 6.51 9.37 41.26
C LEU A 783 6.37 7.84 41.33
N ASN A 784 5.71 7.27 40.33
CA ASN A 784 5.55 5.83 40.18
C ASN A 784 4.84 5.18 41.38
N THR A 785 3.86 5.89 41.95
CA THR A 785 2.96 5.44 43.01
C THR A 785 1.50 5.78 42.70
N LEU A 786 0.56 4.97 43.18
CA LEU A 786 -0.87 5.28 43.06
C LEU A 786 -1.28 6.47 43.95
N GLY A 787 -0.60 6.66 45.10
CA GLY A 787 -0.85 7.77 46.02
C GLY A 787 -0.54 9.13 45.39
N GLY A 788 0.61 9.26 44.72
CA GLY A 788 0.96 10.46 43.96
C GLY A 788 -0.06 10.77 42.86
N LEU A 789 -0.57 9.74 42.18
CA LEU A 789 -1.60 9.90 41.15
C LEU A 789 -2.94 10.38 41.73
N ILE A 790 -3.40 9.78 42.82
CA ILE A 790 -4.63 10.20 43.54
C ILE A 790 -4.51 11.65 43.98
N PHE A 791 -3.35 12.06 44.50
CA PHE A 791 -3.09 13.42 44.94
C PHE A 791 -3.23 14.44 43.80
N VAL A 792 -2.60 14.20 42.65
CA VAL A 792 -2.70 15.07 41.47
C VAL A 792 -4.14 15.18 40.99
N TYR A 793 -4.85 14.07 40.85
CA TYR A 793 -6.23 14.06 40.37
C TYR A 793 -7.23 14.71 41.32
N SER A 794 -6.93 14.74 42.62
CA SER A 794 -7.77 15.41 43.62
C SER A 794 -7.77 16.93 43.49
N GLY A 795 -6.90 17.53 42.67
CA GLY A 795 -6.88 18.98 42.44
C GLY A 795 -8.00 19.51 41.53
N GLY A 796 -8.61 18.66 40.71
CA GLY A 796 -9.59 19.05 39.66
C GLY A 796 -11.02 19.29 40.15
N ILE A 797 -11.22 19.98 41.27
CA ILE A 797 -12.51 20.04 41.99
C ILE A 797 -13.39 21.26 41.69
N ALA A 798 -12.89 22.30 41.01
CA ALA A 798 -13.62 23.58 40.89
C ALA A 798 -14.95 23.46 40.14
N PHE A 799 -15.00 22.68 39.05
CA PHE A 799 -16.24 22.41 38.33
C PHE A 799 -17.27 21.67 39.21
N ASN A 800 -16.81 20.71 40.02
CA ASN A 800 -17.67 19.96 40.93
C ASN A 800 -18.26 20.85 42.04
N ILE A 801 -17.47 21.80 42.57
CA ILE A 801 -17.96 22.81 43.52
C ILE A 801 -19.09 23.61 42.88
N TRP A 802 -18.93 24.02 41.63
CA TRP A 802 -19.92 24.82 40.92
C TRP A 802 -21.23 24.06 40.69
N LEU A 803 -21.16 22.79 40.26
CA LEU A 803 -22.34 21.93 40.09
C LEU A 803 -23.11 21.71 41.40
N ILE A 804 -22.40 21.34 42.48
CA ILE A 804 -23.04 21.10 43.78
C ILE A 804 -23.65 22.39 44.32
N LYS A 805 -22.94 23.52 44.18
CA LYS A 805 -23.45 24.84 44.56
C LYS A 805 -24.75 25.15 43.81
N GLY A 806 -24.78 24.94 42.50
CA GLY A 806 -25.97 25.16 41.67
C GLY A 806 -27.17 24.34 42.15
N TYR A 807 -26.94 23.10 42.57
CA TYR A 807 -27.99 22.26 43.16
C TYR A 807 -28.40 22.73 44.57
N TYR A 808 -27.45 23.11 45.43
CA TYR A 808 -27.79 23.67 46.74
C TYR A 808 -28.69 24.91 46.59
N ASP A 809 -28.47 25.76 45.59
CA ASP A 809 -29.31 26.93 45.33
C ASP A 809 -30.77 26.60 44.97
N THR A 810 -31.09 25.37 44.53
CA THR A 810 -32.47 24.95 44.24
C THR A 810 -33.21 24.47 45.50
N ILE A 811 -32.48 24.12 46.57
CA ILE A 811 -33.07 23.74 47.85
C ILE A 811 -33.50 25.03 48.58
N SER A 812 -34.78 25.13 48.94
CA SER A 812 -35.33 26.32 49.62
C SER A 812 -34.57 26.64 50.92
N ASN A 813 -34.26 27.92 51.13
CA ASN A 813 -33.57 28.39 52.33
C ASN A 813 -34.41 28.19 53.61
N SER A 814 -35.73 28.15 53.47
CA SER A 814 -36.67 27.97 54.60
C SER A 814 -36.43 26.68 55.39
N LEU A 815 -36.00 25.60 54.73
CA LEU A 815 -35.68 24.32 55.38
C LEU A 815 -34.48 24.43 56.32
N GLU A 816 -33.48 25.23 55.91
CA GLU A 816 -32.27 25.48 56.70
C GLU A 816 -32.57 26.43 57.86
N GLU A 817 -33.35 27.49 57.61
CA GLU A 817 -33.81 28.44 58.63
C GLU A 817 -34.65 27.75 59.70
N ALA A 818 -35.56 26.85 59.32
CA ALA A 818 -36.35 26.05 60.26
C ALA A 818 -35.46 25.19 61.16
N ALA A 819 -34.47 24.49 60.59
CA ALA A 819 -33.54 23.70 61.38
C ALA A 819 -32.69 24.56 62.33
N MET A 820 -32.34 25.79 61.94
CA MET A 820 -31.63 26.73 62.80
C MET A 820 -32.52 27.27 63.93
N ILE A 821 -33.83 27.44 63.70
CA ILE A 821 -34.82 27.76 64.74
C ILE A 821 -34.92 26.60 65.75
N ASP A 822 -34.82 25.34 65.30
CA ASP A 822 -34.74 24.14 66.16
C ASP A 822 -33.39 23.99 66.90
N GLY A 823 -32.49 24.97 66.80
CA GLY A 823 -31.22 25.02 67.51
C GLY A 823 -30.04 24.35 66.78
N ALA A 824 -30.19 23.96 65.51
CA ALA A 824 -29.08 23.42 64.73
C ALA A 824 -28.04 24.50 64.41
N THR A 825 -26.76 24.19 64.61
CA THR A 825 -25.67 25.04 64.07
C THR A 825 -25.66 24.97 62.54
N LYS A 826 -25.05 25.95 61.85
CA LYS A 826 -24.95 25.92 60.38
C LYS A 826 -24.30 24.63 59.84
N PHE A 827 -23.29 24.10 60.53
CA PHE A 827 -22.67 22.83 60.15
C PHE A 827 -23.62 21.63 60.37
N GLN A 828 -24.44 21.67 61.42
CA GLN A 828 -25.48 20.66 61.64
C GLN A 828 -26.60 20.77 60.60
N ALA A 829 -27.04 21.98 60.25
CA ALA A 829 -28.02 22.21 59.19
C ALA A 829 -27.49 21.73 57.82
N PHE A 830 -26.21 22.01 57.52
CA PHE A 830 -25.53 21.47 56.35
C PHE A 830 -25.55 19.94 56.31
N THR A 831 -25.03 19.28 57.36
CA THR A 831 -24.86 17.82 57.38
C THR A 831 -26.16 17.04 57.53
N LYS A 832 -27.15 17.57 58.25
CA LYS A 832 -28.42 16.87 58.55
C LYS A 832 -29.59 17.25 57.64
N VAL A 833 -29.55 18.41 56.98
CA VAL A 833 -30.65 18.88 56.12
C VAL A 833 -30.21 19.01 54.67
N ILE A 834 -29.21 19.86 54.39
CA ILE A 834 -28.80 20.15 53.01
C ILE A 834 -28.16 18.93 52.34
N LEU A 835 -27.20 18.28 52.99
CA LEU A 835 -26.43 17.18 52.42
C LEU A 835 -27.31 15.95 52.09
N PRO A 836 -28.27 15.50 52.94
CA PRO A 836 -29.19 14.42 52.58
C PRO A 836 -30.13 14.78 51.42
N LEU A 837 -30.62 16.02 51.35
CA LEU A 837 -31.45 16.48 50.24
C LEU A 837 -30.66 16.61 48.93
N ALA A 838 -29.34 16.81 49.01
CA ALA A 838 -28.45 16.91 47.87
C ALA A 838 -27.85 15.56 47.41
N ARG A 839 -28.25 14.43 47.99
CA ARG A 839 -27.78 13.09 47.57
C ARG A 839 -27.79 12.88 46.04
N PRO A 840 -28.80 13.34 45.27
CA PRO A 840 -28.79 13.17 43.82
C PRO A 840 -27.60 13.83 43.13
N ILE A 841 -27.27 15.08 43.47
CA ILE A 841 -26.12 15.75 42.86
C ILE A 841 -24.79 15.17 43.32
N LEU A 842 -24.70 14.71 44.57
CA LEU A 842 -23.48 14.07 45.08
C LEU A 842 -23.21 12.75 44.34
N ALA A 843 -24.25 11.95 44.08
CA ALA A 843 -24.15 10.74 43.28
C ALA A 843 -23.73 11.05 41.83
N VAL A 844 -24.32 12.07 41.20
CA VAL A 844 -23.92 12.51 39.85
C VAL A 844 -22.46 12.92 39.81
N VAL A 845 -21.99 13.74 40.76
CA VAL A 845 -20.59 14.17 40.82
C VAL A 845 -19.65 12.99 41.08
N ALA A 846 -20.05 12.03 41.92
CA ALA A 846 -19.30 10.81 42.16
C ALA A 846 -19.12 9.99 40.88
N ILE A 847 -20.22 9.76 40.14
CA ILE A 847 -20.21 9.01 38.87
C ILE A 847 -19.34 9.71 37.83
N LEU A 848 -19.55 11.01 37.61
CA LEU A 848 -18.78 11.77 36.63
C LEU A 848 -17.29 11.79 36.97
N THR A 849 -16.94 11.98 38.24
CA THR A 849 -15.54 11.98 38.68
C THR A 849 -14.93 10.58 38.52
N PHE A 850 -15.63 9.52 38.93
CA PHE A 850 -15.16 8.15 38.77
C PHE A 850 -14.91 7.82 37.30
N MET A 851 -15.87 8.09 36.40
CA MET A 851 -15.75 7.82 34.97
C MET A 851 -14.59 8.60 34.33
N ASN A 852 -14.42 9.89 34.67
CA ASN A 852 -13.35 10.70 34.13
C ASN A 852 -11.97 10.18 34.57
N ILE A 853 -11.81 9.85 35.85
CA ILE A 853 -10.52 9.37 36.38
C ILE A 853 -10.21 7.94 35.92
N PHE A 854 -11.22 7.07 35.82
CA PHE A 854 -11.04 5.69 35.35
C PHE A 854 -10.51 5.64 33.91
N ASN A 855 -10.93 6.60 33.07
CA ASN A 855 -10.53 6.73 31.67
C ASN A 855 -9.32 7.67 31.44
N GLU A 856 -8.76 8.28 32.48
CA GLU A 856 -7.62 9.19 32.34
C GLU A 856 -6.35 8.41 31.98
N TYR A 857 -5.79 8.74 30.82
CA TYR A 857 -4.59 8.13 30.29
C TYR A 857 -3.32 8.97 30.49
N LEU A 858 -3.39 10.26 30.17
CA LEU A 858 -2.21 11.08 29.89
C LEU A 858 -1.35 11.30 31.13
N ILE A 859 -1.96 11.77 32.22
CA ILE A 859 -1.25 12.04 33.47
C ILE A 859 -0.81 10.73 34.11
N ALA A 860 -1.66 9.70 34.06
CA ALA A 860 -1.33 8.36 34.57
C ALA A 860 -0.10 7.76 33.88
N ARG A 861 0.02 7.90 32.55
CA ARG A 861 1.14 7.36 31.77
C ARG A 861 2.50 7.96 32.17
N ILE A 862 2.50 9.22 32.59
CA ILE A 862 3.73 9.96 32.89
C ILE A 862 4.17 9.72 34.33
N ILE A 863 3.21 9.60 35.24
CA ILE A 863 3.48 9.37 36.66
C ILE A 863 3.81 7.89 36.92
N LEU A 864 3.09 6.96 36.30
CA LEU A 864 3.23 5.52 36.51
C LEU A 864 4.22 4.91 35.52
N GLN A 865 5.45 4.66 35.97
CA GLN A 865 6.53 4.16 35.12
C GLN A 865 6.53 2.64 35.03
N ASP A 866 6.36 1.95 36.16
CA ASP A 866 6.36 0.49 36.19
C ASP A 866 5.04 -0.05 35.65
N MET A 867 5.17 -1.02 34.72
CA MET A 867 4.02 -1.63 34.09
C MET A 867 3.06 -2.28 35.09
N ASN A 868 3.55 -2.87 36.17
CA ASN A 868 2.70 -3.49 37.20
C ASN A 868 1.87 -2.48 38.03
N LYS A 869 2.15 -1.17 37.92
CA LYS A 869 1.44 -0.08 38.61
C LYS A 869 0.52 0.72 37.71
N TRP A 870 0.52 0.47 36.40
CA TRP A 870 -0.33 1.20 35.46
C TRP A 870 -1.82 1.10 35.81
N THR A 871 -2.57 2.12 35.40
CA THR A 871 -4.03 2.11 35.37
C THR A 871 -4.51 1.35 34.12
N TYR A 872 -5.77 0.91 34.15
CA TYR A 872 -6.43 0.26 33.03
C TYR A 872 -6.31 1.08 31.73
N ALA A 873 -6.57 2.39 31.77
CA ALA A 873 -6.48 3.24 30.59
C ALA A 873 -5.07 3.25 29.98
N VAL A 874 -4.03 3.29 30.82
CA VAL A 874 -2.62 3.22 30.37
C VAL A 874 -2.29 1.85 29.79
N GLY A 875 -2.77 0.79 30.44
CA GLY A 875 -2.54 -0.58 30.00
C GLY A 875 -3.27 -0.97 28.72
N LEU A 876 -4.49 -0.47 28.52
CA LEU A 876 -5.32 -0.75 27.33
C LEU A 876 -4.62 -0.30 26.04
N TRP A 877 -3.87 0.80 26.10
CA TRP A 877 -3.10 1.31 24.96
C TRP A 877 -2.00 0.36 24.48
N GLN A 878 -1.54 -0.62 25.27
CA GLN A 878 -0.56 -1.60 24.80
C GLN A 878 -1.12 -2.54 23.74
N PHE A 879 -2.44 -2.77 23.71
CA PHE A 879 -3.03 -3.58 22.66
C PHE A 879 -3.15 -2.84 21.32
N SER A 880 -2.83 -1.54 21.29
CA SER A 880 -2.74 -0.70 20.08
C SER A 880 -1.28 -0.35 19.79
N GLY A 881 -0.57 -1.28 19.14
CA GLY A 881 0.84 -1.13 18.78
C GLY A 881 1.08 -0.11 17.66
N ARG A 882 2.34 0.27 17.45
CA ARG A 882 2.76 1.24 16.41
C ARG A 882 2.54 0.76 14.96
N PHE A 883 2.53 -0.55 14.74
CA PHE A 883 2.45 -1.15 13.40
C PHE A 883 1.17 -1.96 13.19
N GLU A 884 0.63 -2.57 14.25
CA GLU A 884 -0.61 -3.35 14.21
C GLU A 884 -1.32 -3.27 15.56
N THR A 885 -2.65 -3.23 15.53
CA THR A 885 -3.52 -3.28 16.72
C THR A 885 -4.15 -4.66 16.81
N SER A 886 -3.99 -5.33 17.96
CA SER A 886 -4.64 -6.61 18.22
C SER A 886 -6.11 -6.39 18.63
N TRP A 887 -6.99 -6.24 17.64
CA TRP A 887 -8.38 -5.83 17.87
C TRP A 887 -9.19 -6.80 18.74
N GLY A 888 -8.97 -8.11 18.62
CA GLY A 888 -9.62 -9.12 19.48
C GLY A 888 -9.34 -8.89 20.98
N PRO A 889 -8.07 -8.94 21.42
CA PRO A 889 -7.69 -8.59 22.79
C PRO A 889 -8.08 -7.17 23.22
N PHE A 890 -7.91 -6.17 22.36
CA PHE A 890 -8.27 -4.78 22.66
C PHE A 890 -9.77 -4.62 22.96
N THR A 891 -10.64 -5.18 22.12
CA THR A 891 -12.10 -5.10 22.30
C THR A 891 -12.59 -5.94 23.49
N ALA A 892 -11.99 -7.11 23.75
CA ALA A 892 -12.26 -7.87 24.97
C ALA A 892 -11.84 -7.09 26.24
N ALA A 893 -10.65 -6.45 26.21
CA ALA A 893 -10.17 -5.60 27.30
C ALA A 893 -11.07 -4.36 27.49
N ALA A 894 -11.57 -3.76 26.42
CA ALA A 894 -12.56 -2.66 26.44
C ALA A 894 -13.85 -3.07 27.16
N LEU A 895 -14.41 -4.24 26.82
CA LEU A 895 -15.64 -4.75 27.46
C LEU A 895 -15.45 -5.04 28.93
N ILE A 896 -14.37 -5.71 29.31
CA ILE A 896 -14.09 -5.98 30.73
C ILE A 896 -13.89 -4.67 31.49
N GLY A 897 -13.21 -3.68 30.91
CA GLY A 897 -13.01 -2.37 31.52
C GLY A 897 -14.28 -1.54 31.69
N ALA A 898 -15.31 -1.77 30.86
CA ALA A 898 -16.61 -1.14 31.04
C ALA A 898 -17.36 -1.68 32.27
N VAL A 899 -17.11 -2.93 32.68
CA VAL A 899 -17.85 -3.60 33.77
C VAL A 899 -17.75 -2.83 35.10
N PRO A 900 -16.57 -2.43 35.62
CA PRO A 900 -16.49 -1.64 36.85
C PRO A 900 -17.25 -0.32 36.79
N MET A 901 -17.24 0.37 35.65
CA MET A 901 -17.98 1.64 35.47
C MET A 901 -19.50 1.41 35.54
N VAL A 902 -20.00 0.38 34.86
CA VAL A 902 -21.42 0.02 34.89
C VAL A 902 -21.85 -0.40 36.29
N ILE A 903 -21.06 -1.23 36.98
CA ILE A 903 -21.35 -1.63 38.36
C ILE A 903 -21.42 -0.40 39.28
N PHE A 904 -20.44 0.51 39.18
CA PHE A 904 -20.43 1.73 40.00
C PHE A 904 -21.63 2.63 39.73
N PHE A 905 -22.02 2.80 38.47
CA PHE A 905 -23.24 3.52 38.09
C PHE A 905 -24.50 2.86 38.68
N LEU A 906 -24.66 1.55 38.50
CA LEU A 906 -25.83 0.81 39.01
C LEU A 906 -25.95 0.90 40.53
N VAL A 907 -24.83 0.82 41.26
CA VAL A 907 -24.80 0.96 42.72
C VAL A 907 -25.25 2.36 43.17
N LEU A 908 -25.00 3.40 42.38
CA LEU A 908 -25.37 4.78 42.71
C LEU A 908 -26.69 5.26 42.08
N GLN A 909 -27.29 4.48 41.17
CA GLN A 909 -28.48 4.85 40.42
C GLN A 909 -29.67 5.23 41.31
N ASP A 910 -29.89 4.50 42.41
CA ASP A 910 -31.00 4.73 43.35
C ASP A 910 -30.93 6.12 44.03
N TYR A 911 -29.74 6.72 44.09
CA TYR A 911 -29.57 8.07 44.65
C TYR A 911 -29.94 9.19 43.66
N ILE A 912 -30.08 8.89 42.37
CA ILE A 912 -30.33 9.88 41.30
C ILE A 912 -31.84 10.21 41.18
N VAL A 913 -32.70 9.54 41.96
CA VAL A 913 -34.16 9.72 41.89
C VAL A 913 -34.57 11.14 42.35
N GLY A 914 -35.35 11.83 41.53
CA GLY A 914 -35.90 13.15 41.84
C GLY A 914 -37.06 13.12 42.83
N GLY A 915 -37.42 14.28 43.39
CA GLY A 915 -38.61 14.42 44.25
C GLY A 915 -38.35 14.47 45.76
N LEU A 916 -37.09 14.40 46.23
CA LEU A 916 -36.74 14.50 47.67
C LEU A 916 -37.17 15.84 48.32
N THR A 917 -37.38 16.89 47.54
CA THR A 917 -37.85 18.21 48.00
C THR A 917 -39.35 18.44 47.79
N GLN A 918 -40.07 17.52 47.11
CA GLN A 918 -41.50 17.67 46.86
C GLN A 918 -42.29 17.47 48.16
N GLY A 919 -43.09 18.47 48.54
CA GLY A 919 -43.99 18.43 49.71
C GLY A 919 -43.43 19.04 51.01
N GLY A 920 -42.14 19.42 51.05
CA GLY A 920 -41.52 20.03 52.24
C GLY A 920 -41.75 21.53 52.39
N VAL A 921 -41.96 22.23 51.27
CA VAL A 921 -42.24 23.67 51.24
C VAL A 921 -43.42 23.89 50.29
N LYS A 922 -44.41 24.66 50.74
CA LYS A 922 -45.55 25.05 49.92
C LYS A 922 -45.26 26.45 49.36
N GLU A 923 -44.84 26.50 48.10
CA GLU A 923 -44.79 27.75 47.30
C GLU A 923 -46.06 27.90 46.45
#